data_AF-A0A351WMV3-F1
#
_entry.id   AF-A0A351WMV3-F1
#
_cell.length_a   1.000
_cell.length_b   1.000
_cell.length_c   1.000
_cell.angle_alpha   90.00
_cell.angle_beta   90.00
_cell.angle_gamma   90.00
#
_symmetry.space_group_name_H-M   'P 1'
#
loop_
_entity.id
_entity.type
_entity.pdbx_description
1 polymer ?
#
loop_
_entity_poly.entity_id
_entity_poly.type
_entity_poly.pdbx_seq_one_letter_code
_entity_poly.pdbx_strand_id
1 'polypeptide(L)'
;MNWKKWSARLLLAIGLPLTVLLTAEGILHLVSWGWPTSFTIPSVISGHSVRIDNQFFGFRFFPPALVRTPAPLMLQTSPTNDAIRIAVLGESAAMGEPLPEYGLTRILQIILETRHPSRRFEVINAAMTAIDSQVIREIAGDLCELHPDAIIIYAGNNEVIGPNGPGTAWGAAGQSALLARTRVLFSRTRFSQLLKTLIPVQKKNEKSTWAGMEMFKENVTADDPRLRPVYENFRRNLAAIVKKAHRNKSAVILSSMAVNLKDCAPFSDLEECRRAYAQGRQAARSNQWEAAMQAFSRARDLDALRFRADSTINRIIRETAQTFRKEVALVDLETYIAVHSDQGIPGKDLFLDHVHFNFEGNRLAASRLADAVEQALHLPPDAAAHEPSAEECARLLFYTPWSEYEMVSSMIERYSRPPFSMQEENASNLNDWRAQQNDLRQIVKQRPVDSFRSAALERMQRHPEDSVYPAEWGKILLAENRRPEAGFYFDKALERAPHRYDLRGLAAMVKSLQGQPDEGLRIVKGAEKDNPLTAQTLIQCGRQLSDYGRLPEAARFLAAALSIAPDHAEASLQLAGCEARQGRPGQAEKLLRQALRKHPRDDRLYKELIALLLFQQRNVEAEALLQEAEPEMAQNIRRQLGPAIQ
;
A
#
# COMPACT_ATOMS: atom_id res chain seq x y z
N MET A 1 -1.57 -58.12 16.89
CA MET A 1 -1.19 -56.70 17.10
C MET A 1 -2.42 -55.93 17.56
N ASN A 2 -2.40 -55.32 18.76
CA ASN A 2 -3.62 -54.90 19.46
C ASN A 2 -4.09 -53.50 19.00
N TRP A 3 -4.77 -53.43 17.86
CA TRP A 3 -5.24 -52.20 17.20
C TRP A 3 -5.99 -51.25 18.15
N LYS A 4 -6.77 -51.79 19.10
CA LYS A 4 -7.49 -51.00 20.12
C LYS A 4 -6.58 -50.21 21.07
N LYS A 5 -5.39 -50.76 21.41
CA LYS A 5 -4.41 -50.05 22.25
C LYS A 5 -3.67 -48.96 21.47
N TRP A 6 -3.39 -49.20 20.18
CA TRP A 6 -2.77 -48.21 19.31
C TRP A 6 -3.73 -47.09 18.94
N SER A 7 -5.01 -47.39 18.69
CA SER A 7 -6.04 -46.39 18.46
C SER A 7 -6.28 -45.52 19.71
N ALA A 8 -6.33 -46.11 20.91
CA ALA A 8 -6.44 -45.35 22.16
C ALA A 8 -5.22 -44.45 22.40
N ARG A 9 -4.00 -44.94 22.13
CA ARG A 9 -2.77 -44.15 22.23
C ARG A 9 -2.73 -43.02 21.20
N LEU A 10 -3.17 -43.27 19.97
CA LEU A 10 -3.25 -42.24 18.94
C LEU A 10 -4.30 -41.17 19.29
N LEU A 11 -5.47 -41.61 19.78
CA LEU A 11 -6.52 -40.71 20.27
C LEU A 11 -6.04 -39.87 21.46
N LEU A 12 -5.26 -40.42 22.38
CA LEU A 12 -4.67 -39.65 23.48
C LEU A 12 -3.56 -38.71 22.99
N ALA A 13 -2.67 -39.19 22.11
CA ALA A 13 -1.55 -38.40 21.58
C ALA A 13 -1.99 -37.22 20.72
N ILE A 14 -3.14 -37.31 20.05
CA ILE A 14 -3.72 -36.21 19.25
C ILE A 14 -4.78 -35.45 20.04
N GLY A 15 -5.65 -36.17 20.74
CA GLY A 15 -6.81 -35.61 21.43
C GLY A 15 -6.44 -34.77 22.65
N LEU A 16 -5.43 -35.17 23.43
CA LEU A 16 -5.01 -34.39 24.60
C LEU A 16 -4.42 -33.03 24.19
N PRO A 17 -3.43 -32.94 23.27
CA PRO A 17 -2.95 -31.65 22.78
C PRO A 17 -4.05 -30.80 22.14
N LEU A 18 -4.94 -31.40 21.35
CA LEU A 18 -6.05 -30.67 20.73
C LEU A 18 -7.00 -30.10 21.80
N THR A 19 -7.32 -30.87 22.83
CA THR A 19 -8.17 -30.41 23.94
C THR A 19 -7.51 -29.25 24.69
N VAL A 20 -6.20 -29.33 24.95
CA VAL A 20 -5.45 -28.22 25.58
C VAL A 20 -5.49 -26.97 24.70
N LEU A 21 -5.26 -27.09 23.39
CA LEU A 21 -5.30 -25.95 22.46
C LEU A 21 -6.70 -25.33 22.37
N LEU A 22 -7.75 -26.15 22.28
CA LEU A 22 -9.14 -25.67 22.24
C LEU A 22 -9.55 -25.02 23.56
N THR A 23 -9.12 -25.56 24.70
CA THR A 23 -9.37 -24.95 26.02
C THR A 23 -8.65 -23.62 26.14
N ALA A 24 -7.37 -23.54 25.74
CA ALA A 24 -6.61 -22.29 25.74
C ALA A 24 -7.26 -21.23 24.82
N GLU A 25 -7.66 -21.61 23.61
CA GLU A 25 -8.38 -20.74 22.69
C GLU A 25 -9.70 -20.24 23.31
N GLY A 26 -10.46 -21.13 23.95
CA GLY A 26 -11.70 -20.78 24.66
C GLY A 26 -11.48 -19.79 25.81
N ILE A 27 -10.45 -20.00 26.62
CA ILE A 27 -10.07 -19.07 27.70
C ILE A 27 -9.70 -17.69 27.11
N LEU A 28 -8.89 -17.64 26.06
CA LEU A 28 -8.49 -16.39 25.42
C LEU A 28 -9.67 -15.66 24.79
N HIS A 29 -10.67 -16.40 24.29
CA HIS A 29 -11.96 -15.83 23.86
C HIS A 29 -12.73 -15.18 25.02
N LEU A 30 -12.84 -15.88 26.15
CA LEU A 30 -13.58 -15.40 27.34
C LEU A 30 -12.98 -14.13 27.95
N VAL A 31 -11.65 -14.00 27.94
CA VAL A 31 -10.96 -12.79 28.46
C VAL A 31 -10.79 -11.69 27.40
N SER A 32 -11.40 -11.83 26.22
CA SER A 32 -11.29 -10.86 25.12
C SER A 32 -9.84 -10.56 24.70
N TRP A 33 -8.94 -11.52 24.87
CA TRP A 33 -7.52 -11.37 24.54
C TRP A 33 -7.28 -11.61 23.05
N GLY A 34 -6.41 -10.80 22.42
CA GLY A 34 -6.06 -10.88 21.00
C GLY A 34 -6.89 -9.93 20.12
N TRP A 35 -6.68 -9.99 18.80
CA TRP A 35 -7.28 -9.10 17.82
C TRP A 35 -8.07 -9.85 16.74
N PRO A 36 -9.08 -9.21 16.12
CA PRO A 36 -9.81 -9.77 14.99
C PRO A 36 -8.90 -9.99 13.78
N THR A 37 -9.21 -11.01 12.98
CA THR A 37 -8.35 -11.47 11.87
C THR A 37 -9.00 -11.38 10.50
N SER A 38 -10.28 -11.02 10.43
CA SER A 38 -11.02 -10.77 9.19
C SER A 38 -10.58 -9.47 8.51
N PHE A 39 -10.73 -9.36 7.19
CA PHE A 39 -10.38 -8.16 6.43
C PHE A 39 -11.16 -6.92 6.87
N THR A 40 -12.43 -7.12 7.24
CA THR A 40 -13.31 -6.08 7.77
C THR A 40 -13.86 -6.49 9.15
N ILE A 41 -14.18 -5.49 9.97
CA ILE A 41 -14.76 -5.69 11.31
C ILE A 41 -16.05 -4.87 11.47
N PRO A 42 -17.03 -5.35 12.27
CA PRO A 42 -18.24 -4.59 12.54
C PRO A 42 -17.93 -3.34 13.38
N SER A 43 -18.64 -2.25 13.11
CA SER A 43 -18.56 -1.00 13.85
C SER A 43 -19.92 -0.27 13.81
N VAL A 44 -20.04 0.81 14.59
CA VAL A 44 -21.21 1.69 14.60
C VAL A 44 -20.73 3.13 14.41
N ILE A 45 -21.15 3.75 13.31
CA ILE A 45 -20.80 5.13 12.97
C ILE A 45 -22.10 5.90 12.76
N SER A 46 -22.26 7.02 13.48
CA SER A 46 -23.48 7.84 13.45
C SER A 46 -24.78 7.06 13.69
N GLY A 47 -24.74 6.03 14.54
CA GLY A 47 -25.88 5.16 14.84
C GLY A 47 -26.17 4.08 13.80
N HIS A 48 -25.42 4.01 12.71
CA HIS A 48 -25.56 3.00 11.67
C HIS A 48 -24.55 1.86 11.85
N SER A 49 -25.02 0.62 11.69
CA SER A 49 -24.13 -0.55 11.67
C SER A 49 -23.37 -0.60 10.34
N VAL A 50 -22.06 -0.57 10.44
CA VAL A 50 -21.13 -0.55 9.30
C VAL A 50 -20.07 -1.61 9.48
N ARG A 51 -19.36 -1.93 8.40
CA ARG A 51 -18.10 -2.66 8.45
C ARG A 51 -16.97 -1.76 8.02
N ILE A 52 -15.90 -1.76 8.79
CA ILE A 52 -14.71 -0.95 8.53
C ILE A 52 -13.51 -1.85 8.27
N ASP A 53 -12.44 -1.27 7.72
CA ASP A 53 -11.15 -1.94 7.59
C ASP A 53 -10.64 -2.47 8.93
N ASN A 54 -9.99 -3.63 8.90
CA ASN A 54 -9.29 -4.18 10.04
C ASN A 54 -7.79 -3.88 9.95
N GLN A 55 -7.32 -2.96 10.78
CA GLN A 55 -5.92 -2.56 10.86
C GLN A 55 -4.97 -3.68 11.33
N PHE A 56 -5.52 -4.73 11.97
CA PHE A 56 -4.75 -5.90 12.38
C PHE A 56 -4.70 -7.03 11.34
N PHE A 57 -5.41 -6.90 10.21
CA PHE A 57 -5.46 -7.95 9.19
C PHE A 57 -4.07 -8.41 8.72
N GLY A 58 -3.16 -7.45 8.49
CA GLY A 58 -1.80 -7.71 8.02
C GLY A 58 -0.91 -8.49 8.99
N PHE A 59 -1.19 -8.47 10.31
CA PHE A 59 -0.39 -9.16 11.33
C PHE A 59 -0.35 -10.69 11.17
N ARG A 60 -1.25 -11.23 10.34
CA ARG A 60 -1.30 -12.64 9.97
C ARG A 60 -0.24 -13.02 8.94
N PHE A 61 0.17 -12.06 8.11
CA PHE A 61 0.98 -12.31 6.91
C PHE A 61 2.39 -11.74 7.04
N PHE A 62 2.54 -10.64 7.78
CA PHE A 62 3.78 -9.90 7.92
C PHE A 62 4.31 -9.93 9.37
N PRO A 63 5.63 -9.88 9.58
CA PRO A 63 6.23 -9.49 10.86
C PRO A 63 5.77 -8.09 11.29
N PRO A 64 5.68 -7.77 12.60
CA PRO A 64 5.16 -6.48 13.09
C PRO A 64 5.80 -5.24 12.43
N ALA A 65 7.11 -5.25 12.19
CA ALA A 65 7.85 -4.14 11.56
C ALA A 65 7.51 -3.91 10.07
N LEU A 66 6.94 -4.92 9.42
CA LEU A 66 6.63 -4.95 7.98
C LEU A 66 5.13 -5.00 7.70
N VAL A 67 4.30 -4.91 8.74
CA VAL A 67 2.84 -4.99 8.58
C VAL A 67 2.37 -3.95 7.58
N ARG A 68 1.46 -4.41 6.73
CA ARG A 68 0.64 -3.58 5.85
C ARG A 68 -0.78 -3.61 6.34
N THR A 69 -1.49 -2.52 6.16
CA THR A 69 -2.88 -2.40 6.55
C THR A 69 -3.75 -2.24 5.31
N PRO A 70 -5.03 -2.67 5.37
CA PRO A 70 -5.99 -2.37 4.31
C PRO A 70 -6.12 -0.85 4.08
N ALA A 71 -6.45 -0.47 2.85
CA ALA A 71 -6.92 0.89 2.58
C ALA A 71 -8.17 1.18 3.44
N PRO A 72 -8.34 2.42 3.92
CA PRO A 72 -9.56 2.79 4.64
C PRO A 72 -10.82 2.44 3.86
N LEU A 73 -11.75 1.78 4.54
CA LEU A 73 -13.06 1.44 3.98
C LEU A 73 -14.15 1.57 5.03
N MET A 74 -15.36 1.90 4.58
CA MET A 74 -16.56 1.91 5.40
C MET A 74 -17.72 1.42 4.54
N LEU A 75 -18.32 0.31 4.93
CA LEU A 75 -19.34 -0.40 4.15
C LEU A 75 -20.61 -0.50 4.97
N GLN A 76 -21.75 -0.19 4.36
CA GLN A 76 -23.04 -0.33 5.05
C GLN A 76 -23.42 -1.81 5.15
N THR A 77 -23.90 -2.24 6.31
CA THR A 77 -24.31 -3.64 6.53
C THR A 77 -25.74 -3.96 6.09
N SER A 78 -26.58 -2.94 5.89
CA SER A 78 -28.00 -3.16 5.60
C SER A 78 -28.22 -3.83 4.23
N PRO A 79 -29.06 -4.88 4.15
CA PRO A 79 -29.52 -5.47 2.90
C PRO A 79 -30.54 -4.60 2.14
N THR A 80 -30.99 -3.47 2.70
CA THR A 80 -31.84 -2.49 2.01
C THR A 80 -31.04 -1.50 1.17
N ASN A 81 -29.72 -1.70 1.00
CA ASN A 81 -28.95 -0.86 0.10
C ASN A 81 -29.24 -1.33 -1.33
N ASP A 82 -30.07 -0.61 -2.07
CA ASP A 82 -30.31 -0.83 -3.52
C ASP A 82 -29.06 -0.59 -4.39
N ALA A 83 -27.88 -0.50 -3.77
CA ALA A 83 -26.61 -0.28 -4.44
C ALA A 83 -26.03 -1.59 -4.96
N ILE A 84 -25.58 -1.56 -6.21
CA ILE A 84 -24.80 -2.64 -6.80
C ILE A 84 -23.40 -2.61 -6.19
N ARG A 85 -23.02 -3.68 -5.50
CA ARG A 85 -21.74 -3.82 -4.80
C ARG A 85 -20.70 -4.52 -5.66
N ILE A 86 -19.58 -3.85 -5.86
CA ILE A 86 -18.48 -4.37 -6.69
C ILE A 86 -17.21 -4.39 -5.86
N ALA A 87 -16.65 -5.57 -5.59
CA ALA A 87 -15.39 -5.68 -4.87
C ALA A 87 -14.21 -5.75 -5.83
N VAL A 88 -13.24 -4.85 -5.69
CA VAL A 88 -12.00 -4.86 -6.48
C VAL A 88 -10.87 -5.43 -5.62
N LEU A 89 -10.42 -6.63 -6.00
CA LEU A 89 -9.36 -7.37 -5.34
C LEU A 89 -8.05 -7.18 -6.09
N GLY A 90 -6.97 -6.91 -5.37
CA GLY A 90 -5.66 -6.81 -5.97
C GLY A 90 -4.58 -6.26 -5.07
N GLU A 91 -3.55 -5.72 -5.71
CA GLU A 91 -2.33 -5.22 -5.10
C GLU A 91 -2.28 -3.69 -5.16
N SER A 92 -1.11 -3.07 -5.04
CA SER A 92 -0.95 -1.61 -5.08
C SER A 92 -1.52 -0.95 -6.35
N ALA A 93 -1.38 -1.61 -7.51
CA ALA A 93 -1.93 -1.12 -8.77
C ALA A 93 -3.47 -1.10 -8.77
N ALA A 94 -4.12 -2.15 -8.24
CA ALA A 94 -5.59 -2.17 -8.08
C ALA A 94 -6.06 -1.18 -7.01
N MET A 95 -5.25 -0.99 -5.95
CA MET A 95 -5.54 -0.06 -4.87
C MET A 95 -5.55 1.40 -5.34
N GLY A 96 -4.79 1.72 -6.40
CA GLY A 96 -4.67 3.07 -6.94
C GLY A 96 -3.51 3.87 -6.38
N GLU A 97 -2.44 3.22 -5.94
CA GLU A 97 -1.23 3.91 -5.49
C GLU A 97 -0.65 4.84 -6.58
N PRO A 98 -0.11 6.01 -6.23
CA PRO A 98 0.13 6.51 -4.87
C PRO A 98 -1.04 7.23 -4.20
N LEU A 99 -2.11 7.56 -4.94
CA LEU A 99 -3.28 8.29 -4.41
C LEU A 99 -4.58 7.52 -4.68
N PRO A 100 -4.95 6.55 -3.81
CA PRO A 100 -6.15 5.72 -3.96
C PRO A 100 -7.45 6.51 -4.16
N GLU A 101 -7.52 7.74 -3.66
CA GLU A 101 -8.65 8.67 -3.80
C GLU A 101 -8.97 9.01 -5.28
N TYR A 102 -7.98 8.87 -6.16
CA TYR A 102 -8.06 9.16 -7.59
C TYR A 102 -7.73 7.93 -8.46
N GLY A 103 -7.65 6.75 -7.86
CA GLY A 103 -7.25 5.52 -8.52
C GLY A 103 -8.37 4.76 -9.22
N LEU A 104 -8.02 3.59 -9.76
CA LEU A 104 -8.89 2.70 -10.55
C LEU A 104 -10.30 2.52 -9.95
N THR A 105 -10.41 2.25 -8.65
CA THR A 105 -11.68 1.94 -7.98
C THR A 105 -12.61 3.15 -7.90
N ARG A 106 -12.06 4.34 -7.66
CA ARG A 106 -12.85 5.59 -7.61
C ARG A 106 -13.28 6.01 -9.01
N ILE A 107 -12.41 5.89 -10.01
CA ILE A 107 -12.77 6.20 -11.40
C ILE A 107 -13.81 5.19 -11.92
N LEU A 108 -13.67 3.90 -11.60
CA LEU A 108 -14.67 2.88 -11.94
C LEU A 108 -16.06 3.23 -11.39
N GLN A 109 -16.13 3.66 -10.13
CA GLN A 109 -17.41 4.09 -9.56
C GLN A 109 -18.01 5.27 -10.31
N ILE A 110 -17.21 6.29 -10.63
CA ILE A 110 -17.67 7.46 -11.40
C ILE A 110 -18.21 7.04 -12.77
N ILE A 111 -17.49 6.20 -13.51
CA ILE A 111 -17.92 5.73 -14.84
C ILE A 111 -19.24 4.97 -14.74
N LEU A 112 -19.40 4.08 -13.76
CA LEU A 112 -20.65 3.34 -13.57
C LEU A 112 -21.81 4.27 -13.18
N GLU A 113 -21.58 5.25 -12.32
CA GLU A 113 -22.59 6.24 -11.92
C GLU A 113 -23.01 7.16 -13.08
N THR A 114 -22.11 7.53 -13.99
CA THR A 114 -22.45 8.34 -15.17
C THR A 114 -23.12 7.52 -16.27
N ARG A 115 -22.74 6.24 -16.43
CA ARG A 115 -23.39 5.32 -17.38
C ARG A 115 -24.74 4.81 -16.88
N HIS A 116 -24.98 4.84 -15.57
CA HIS A 116 -26.25 4.42 -14.98
C HIS A 116 -26.73 5.38 -13.87
N PRO A 117 -27.13 6.63 -14.21
CA PRO A 117 -27.54 7.63 -13.22
C PRO A 117 -28.76 7.24 -12.38
N SER A 118 -29.60 6.32 -12.85
CA SER A 118 -30.74 5.77 -12.10
C SER A 118 -30.36 4.73 -11.05
N ARG A 119 -29.09 4.33 -10.96
CA ARG A 119 -28.58 3.28 -10.06
C ARG A 119 -27.53 3.83 -9.12
N ARG A 120 -27.43 3.19 -7.96
CA ARG A 120 -26.35 3.43 -7.00
C ARG A 120 -25.32 2.33 -7.11
N PHE A 121 -24.04 2.70 -7.06
CA PHE A 121 -22.94 1.75 -7.02
C PHE A 121 -22.13 1.93 -5.74
N GLU A 122 -21.64 0.82 -5.19
CA GLU A 122 -20.71 0.79 -4.07
C GLU A 122 -19.48 -0.01 -4.51
N VAL A 123 -18.44 0.67 -5.00
CA VAL A 123 -17.20 0.04 -5.42
C VAL A 123 -16.26 -0.06 -4.23
N ILE A 124 -16.02 -1.28 -3.77
CA ILE A 124 -15.23 -1.61 -2.60
C ILE A 124 -13.77 -1.79 -3.02
N ASN A 125 -12.90 -0.86 -2.60
CA ASN A 125 -11.45 -1.01 -2.74
C ASN A 125 -10.95 -2.03 -1.71
N ALA A 126 -10.83 -3.27 -2.13
CA ALA A 126 -10.36 -4.40 -1.34
C ALA A 126 -8.94 -4.82 -1.72
N ALA A 127 -8.20 -3.93 -2.37
CA ALA A 127 -6.80 -4.11 -2.67
C ALA A 127 -5.91 -3.66 -1.51
N MET A 128 -4.69 -4.19 -1.46
CA MET A 128 -3.75 -3.91 -0.39
C MET A 128 -2.31 -3.99 -0.92
N THR A 129 -1.40 -3.18 -0.37
CA THR A 129 -0.02 -3.13 -0.88
C THR A 129 0.81 -4.33 -0.39
N ALA A 130 1.78 -4.72 -1.23
CA ALA A 130 2.77 -5.76 -0.94
C ALA A 130 2.21 -7.16 -0.59
N ILE A 131 0.97 -7.46 -0.98
CA ILE A 131 0.37 -8.79 -0.81
C ILE A 131 0.44 -9.60 -2.10
N ASP A 132 0.32 -10.93 -1.99
CA ASP A 132 0.23 -11.87 -3.11
C ASP A 132 -1.17 -12.54 -3.19
N SER A 133 -1.38 -13.42 -4.16
CA SER A 133 -2.67 -14.10 -4.36
C SER A 133 -3.14 -14.94 -3.16
N GLN A 134 -2.24 -15.37 -2.28
CA GLN A 134 -2.61 -16.13 -1.08
C GLN A 134 -3.31 -15.24 -0.05
N VAL A 135 -2.87 -13.99 0.10
CA VAL A 135 -3.55 -13.00 0.94
C VAL A 135 -4.85 -12.55 0.28
N ILE A 136 -4.83 -12.29 -1.04
CA ILE A 136 -6.03 -11.90 -1.79
C ILE A 136 -7.14 -12.95 -1.65
N ARG A 137 -6.77 -14.25 -1.62
CA ARG A 137 -7.72 -15.34 -1.35
C ARG A 137 -8.40 -15.24 0.01
N GLU A 138 -7.69 -14.76 1.03
CA GLU A 138 -8.26 -14.51 2.36
C GLU A 138 -9.20 -13.30 2.34
N ILE A 139 -8.81 -12.22 1.65
CA ILE A 139 -9.65 -11.02 1.47
C ILE A 139 -10.95 -11.38 0.75
N ALA A 140 -10.87 -12.06 -0.40
CA ALA A 140 -12.03 -12.58 -1.13
C ALA A 140 -12.90 -13.47 -0.22
N GLY A 141 -12.22 -14.21 0.67
CA GLY A 141 -12.85 -15.07 1.64
C GLY A 141 -13.80 -14.32 2.57
N ASP A 142 -13.30 -13.24 3.15
CA ASP A 142 -14.01 -12.45 4.15
C ASP A 142 -15.05 -11.52 3.49
N LEU A 143 -14.79 -11.03 2.27
CA LEU A 143 -15.73 -10.15 1.56
C LEU A 143 -16.94 -10.86 0.97
N CYS A 144 -16.89 -12.17 0.76
CA CYS A 144 -18.09 -12.92 0.36
C CYS A 144 -19.23 -12.79 1.38
N GLU A 145 -18.93 -12.53 2.66
CA GLU A 145 -19.94 -12.25 3.70
C GLU A 145 -20.74 -10.97 3.44
N LEU A 146 -20.25 -10.08 2.57
CA LEU A 146 -20.92 -8.84 2.19
C LEU A 146 -21.82 -9.00 0.96
N HIS A 147 -21.82 -10.21 0.37
CA HIS A 147 -22.57 -10.55 -0.83
C HIS A 147 -22.40 -9.52 -1.97
N PRO A 148 -21.16 -9.25 -2.44
CA PRO A 148 -20.97 -8.38 -3.59
C PRO A 148 -21.64 -8.96 -4.84
N ASP A 149 -22.23 -8.12 -5.67
CA ASP A 149 -22.82 -8.51 -6.95
C ASP A 149 -21.75 -8.91 -7.95
N ALA A 150 -20.60 -8.21 -7.95
CA ALA A 150 -19.44 -8.54 -8.77
C ALA A 150 -18.12 -8.47 -7.99
N ILE A 151 -17.17 -9.31 -8.41
CA ILE A 151 -15.79 -9.31 -7.93
C ILE A 151 -14.85 -9.15 -9.12
N ILE A 152 -14.05 -8.07 -9.10
CA ILE A 152 -12.98 -7.81 -10.05
C ILE A 152 -11.66 -8.28 -9.43
N ILE A 153 -10.86 -9.03 -10.18
CA ILE A 153 -9.54 -9.50 -9.77
C ILE A 153 -8.50 -8.88 -10.71
N TYR A 154 -7.68 -7.97 -10.18
CA TYR A 154 -6.54 -7.34 -10.85
C TYR A 154 -5.28 -7.55 -9.99
N ALA A 155 -4.62 -8.70 -10.17
CA ALA A 155 -3.52 -9.14 -9.32
C ALA A 155 -2.48 -9.95 -10.08
N GLY A 156 -1.20 -9.81 -9.69
CA GLY A 156 -0.12 -10.65 -10.19
C GLY A 156 1.26 -9.98 -10.17
N ASN A 157 1.35 -8.67 -9.91
CA ASN A 157 2.62 -7.95 -9.87
C ASN A 157 3.49 -8.36 -8.69
N ASN A 158 2.88 -8.78 -7.58
CA ASN A 158 3.61 -9.16 -6.37
C ASN A 158 3.71 -10.67 -6.19
N GLU A 159 3.33 -11.50 -7.16
CA GLU A 159 3.27 -12.94 -6.91
C GLU A 159 4.66 -13.55 -6.60
N VAL A 160 5.73 -12.95 -7.15
CA VAL A 160 7.12 -13.38 -6.87
C VAL A 160 7.74 -12.67 -5.66
N ILE A 161 7.37 -11.41 -5.39
CA ILE A 161 7.96 -10.60 -4.30
C ILE A 161 7.06 -10.47 -3.07
N GLY A 162 5.86 -11.01 -3.11
CA GLY A 162 4.90 -10.98 -2.01
C GLY A 162 5.33 -11.90 -0.87
N PRO A 163 4.63 -11.88 0.27
CA PRO A 163 5.06 -12.53 1.50
C PRO A 163 5.33 -14.03 1.39
N ASN A 164 4.81 -14.73 0.36
CA ASN A 164 5.06 -16.15 0.14
C ASN A 164 6.01 -16.44 -1.05
N GLY A 165 6.58 -15.41 -1.66
CA GLY A 165 7.51 -15.51 -2.79
C GLY A 165 8.94 -15.92 -2.39
N PRO A 166 9.79 -16.33 -3.36
CA PRO A 166 11.22 -16.57 -3.13
C PRO A 166 11.91 -15.35 -2.50
N GLY A 167 12.76 -15.57 -1.51
CA GLY A 167 13.55 -14.50 -0.87
C GLY A 167 12.78 -13.61 0.12
N THR A 168 11.54 -13.96 0.45
CA THR A 168 10.70 -13.19 1.37
C THR A 168 10.60 -13.82 2.76
N ALA A 169 9.87 -13.20 3.68
CA ALA A 169 9.84 -13.50 5.12
C ALA A 169 9.66 -14.99 5.49
N TRP A 170 9.04 -15.79 4.62
CA TRP A 170 8.74 -17.21 4.90
C TRP A 170 9.52 -18.21 4.02
N GLY A 171 10.34 -17.74 3.08
CA GLY A 171 11.22 -18.58 2.24
C GLY A 171 10.54 -19.82 1.64
N ALA A 172 11.22 -20.98 1.70
CA ALA A 172 10.72 -22.24 1.14
C ALA A 172 9.39 -22.73 1.76
N ALA A 173 9.11 -22.36 3.02
CA ALA A 173 7.85 -22.73 3.68
C ALA A 173 6.64 -21.94 3.13
N GLY A 174 6.86 -20.72 2.63
CA GLY A 174 5.84 -19.92 1.93
C GLY A 174 5.43 -20.53 0.59
N GLN A 175 6.36 -21.21 -0.09
CA GLN A 175 6.11 -21.79 -1.41
C GLN A 175 5.29 -23.09 -1.37
N SER A 176 5.24 -23.78 -0.22
CA SER A 176 4.37 -24.93 -0.02
C SER A 176 2.94 -24.49 0.28
N ALA A 177 2.00 -24.84 -0.60
CA ALA A 177 0.59 -24.50 -0.44
C ALA A 177 -0.01 -24.98 0.88
N LEU A 178 0.37 -26.20 1.32
CA LEU A 178 -0.14 -26.79 2.54
C LEU A 178 0.40 -26.07 3.76
N LEU A 179 1.71 -25.77 3.80
CA LEU A 179 2.33 -25.05 4.90
C LEU A 179 1.83 -23.61 4.98
N ALA A 180 1.72 -22.92 3.83
CA ALA A 180 1.15 -21.58 3.77
C ALA A 180 -0.30 -21.55 4.30
N ARG A 181 -1.14 -22.50 3.91
CA ARG A 181 -2.54 -22.58 4.38
C ARG A 181 -2.64 -22.91 5.86
N THR A 182 -1.90 -23.90 6.34
CA THR A 182 -1.90 -24.29 7.76
C THR A 182 -1.39 -23.16 8.63
N ARG A 183 -0.35 -22.42 8.20
CA ARG A 183 0.14 -21.21 8.87
C ARG A 183 -0.93 -20.12 8.94
N VAL A 184 -1.61 -19.83 7.82
CA VAL A 184 -2.66 -18.81 7.76
C VAL A 184 -3.90 -19.19 8.58
N LEU A 185 -4.21 -20.49 8.70
CA LEU A 185 -5.26 -20.99 9.59
C LEU A 185 -4.84 -20.88 11.06
N PHE A 186 -3.61 -21.28 11.39
CA PHE A 186 -3.09 -21.18 12.75
C PHE A 186 -3.05 -19.71 13.20
N SER A 187 -2.66 -18.79 12.32
CA SER A 187 -2.61 -17.35 12.62
C SER A 187 -3.96 -16.69 12.89
N ARG A 188 -5.08 -17.40 12.63
CA ARG A 188 -6.43 -16.95 13.00
C ARG A 188 -6.72 -17.13 14.50
N THR A 189 -6.00 -18.04 15.17
CA THR A 189 -6.24 -18.38 16.59
C THR A 189 -5.64 -17.33 17.52
N ARG A 190 -6.36 -17.01 18.60
CA ARG A 190 -5.85 -16.18 19.70
C ARG A 190 -4.64 -16.84 20.37
N PHE A 191 -4.62 -18.17 20.46
CA PHE A 191 -3.46 -18.89 20.97
C PHE A 191 -2.18 -18.59 20.16
N SER A 192 -2.26 -18.58 18.83
CA SER A 192 -1.10 -18.22 18.00
C SER A 192 -0.63 -16.78 18.22
N GLN A 193 -1.56 -15.86 18.42
CA GLN A 193 -1.26 -14.46 18.72
C GLN A 193 -0.57 -14.39 20.09
N LEU A 194 -0.99 -15.17 21.08
CA LEU A 194 -0.39 -15.19 22.42
C LEU A 194 1.06 -15.67 22.34
N LEU A 195 1.31 -16.75 21.59
CA LEU A 195 2.66 -17.24 21.36
C LEU A 195 3.56 -16.18 20.72
N LYS A 196 3.05 -15.38 19.77
CA LYS A 196 3.81 -14.26 19.18
C LYS A 196 4.17 -13.17 20.20
N THR A 197 3.38 -12.99 21.25
CA THR A 197 3.69 -12.03 22.32
C THR A 197 4.66 -12.59 23.36
N LEU A 198 4.60 -13.89 23.64
CA LEU A 198 5.40 -14.56 24.67
C LEU A 198 6.77 -15.02 24.18
N ILE A 199 6.92 -15.29 22.89
CA ILE A 199 8.18 -15.72 22.27
C ILE A 199 8.72 -14.52 21.50
N PRO A 200 9.68 -13.76 22.07
CA PRO A 200 10.37 -12.73 21.30
C PRO A 200 11.08 -13.44 20.15
N VAL A 201 10.68 -13.14 18.91
CA VAL A 201 11.41 -13.62 17.73
C VAL A 201 12.86 -13.15 17.90
N GLN A 202 13.77 -14.11 18.08
CA GLN A 202 15.17 -13.84 18.35
C GLN A 202 15.74 -13.10 17.13
N LYS A 203 15.98 -11.79 17.30
CA LYS A 203 16.38 -10.83 16.27
C LYS A 203 17.74 -11.21 15.64
N LYS A 204 17.75 -12.13 14.69
CA LYS A 204 18.86 -12.27 13.74
C LYS A 204 18.35 -11.79 12.37
N ASN A 205 18.83 -10.62 11.96
CA ASN A 205 18.76 -10.06 10.60
C ASN A 205 17.49 -9.34 10.07
N GLU A 206 16.45 -9.06 10.86
CA GLU A 206 15.30 -8.29 10.32
C GLU A 206 15.52 -6.77 10.39
N LYS A 207 15.36 -6.09 9.24
CA LYS A 207 15.25 -4.62 9.16
C LYS A 207 14.09 -4.15 10.05
N SER A 208 14.31 -3.07 10.80
CA SER A 208 13.36 -2.57 11.81
C SER A 208 12.11 -1.88 11.23
N THR A 209 12.11 -1.58 9.93
CA THR A 209 11.03 -0.87 9.23
C THR A 209 10.96 -1.31 7.77
N TRP A 210 9.75 -1.26 7.18
CA TRP A 210 9.56 -1.51 5.75
C TRP A 210 10.31 -0.47 4.91
N ALA A 211 11.30 -0.93 4.12
CA ALA A 211 12.13 -0.07 3.28
C ALA A 211 11.67 -0.02 1.81
N GLY A 212 10.41 -0.31 1.52
CA GLY A 212 9.92 -0.32 0.14
C GLY A 212 10.42 -1.53 -0.64
N MET A 213 10.58 -1.34 -1.94
CA MET A 213 11.14 -2.37 -2.83
C MET A 213 12.61 -2.69 -2.54
N GLU A 214 13.33 -1.85 -1.79
CA GLU A 214 14.74 -2.06 -1.41
C GLU A 214 15.00 -3.29 -0.54
N MET A 215 13.92 -3.89 0.00
CA MET A 215 14.01 -5.12 0.77
C MET A 215 14.21 -6.35 -0.12
N PHE A 216 13.82 -6.27 -1.39
CA PHE A 216 13.89 -7.38 -2.34
C PHE A 216 15.14 -7.22 -3.20
N LYS A 217 16.28 -7.68 -2.66
CA LYS A 217 17.58 -7.65 -3.36
C LYS A 217 17.98 -8.98 -3.96
N GLU A 218 17.19 -10.03 -3.73
CA GLU A 218 17.50 -11.37 -4.23
C GLU A 218 17.06 -11.49 -5.69
N ASN A 219 18.01 -11.86 -6.56
CA ASN A 219 17.74 -12.11 -7.97
C ASN A 219 17.05 -13.46 -8.15
N VAL A 220 15.91 -13.45 -8.86
CA VAL A 220 15.13 -14.64 -9.25
C VAL A 220 15.06 -14.68 -10.78
N THR A 221 16.01 -15.38 -11.39
CA THR A 221 16.21 -15.44 -12.85
C THR A 221 15.04 -16.11 -13.58
N ALA A 222 14.99 -15.96 -14.91
CA ALA A 222 13.98 -16.54 -15.82
C ALA A 222 13.73 -18.05 -15.59
N ASP A 223 14.80 -18.77 -15.31
CA ASP A 223 14.88 -20.23 -15.19
C ASP A 223 14.89 -20.73 -13.74
N ASP A 224 14.72 -19.84 -12.75
CA ASP A 224 14.77 -20.21 -11.34
C ASP A 224 13.70 -21.27 -11.00
N PRO A 225 14.08 -22.46 -10.47
CA PRO A 225 13.15 -23.55 -10.19
C PRO A 225 12.08 -23.17 -9.16
N ARG A 226 12.34 -22.15 -8.32
CA ARG A 226 11.42 -21.64 -7.30
C ARG A 226 10.22 -20.89 -7.89
N LEU A 227 10.26 -20.50 -9.17
CA LEU A 227 9.12 -19.86 -9.83
C LEU A 227 7.97 -20.84 -10.11
N ARG A 228 8.28 -22.11 -10.34
CA ARG A 228 7.25 -23.13 -10.59
C ARG A 228 6.20 -23.21 -9.47
N PRO A 229 6.55 -23.38 -8.18
CA PRO A 229 5.55 -23.41 -7.11
C PRO A 229 4.83 -22.07 -6.95
N VAL A 230 5.46 -20.93 -7.25
CA VAL A 230 4.81 -19.60 -7.25
C VAL A 230 3.65 -19.58 -8.26
N TYR A 231 3.93 -19.92 -9.52
CA TYR A 231 2.91 -19.97 -10.58
C TYR A 231 1.80 -21.00 -10.32
N GLU A 232 2.15 -22.16 -9.74
CA GLU A 232 1.15 -23.16 -9.33
C GLU A 232 0.28 -22.68 -8.18
N ASN A 233 0.85 -21.98 -7.20
CA ASN A 233 0.10 -21.35 -6.11
C ASN A 233 -0.85 -20.29 -6.65
N PHE A 234 -0.37 -19.41 -7.52
CA PHE A 234 -1.17 -18.38 -8.18
C PHE A 234 -2.39 -18.97 -8.88
N ARG A 235 -2.18 -19.96 -9.75
CA ARG A 235 -3.27 -20.68 -10.46
C ARG A 235 -4.28 -21.28 -9.48
N ARG A 236 -3.80 -21.95 -8.42
CA ARG A 236 -4.67 -22.55 -7.39
C ARG A 236 -5.45 -21.51 -6.60
N ASN A 237 -4.85 -20.36 -6.31
CA ASN A 237 -5.48 -19.29 -5.56
C ASN A 237 -6.56 -18.59 -6.39
N LEU A 238 -6.27 -18.25 -7.66
CA LEU A 238 -7.27 -17.71 -8.58
C LEU A 238 -8.47 -18.65 -8.70
N ALA A 239 -8.24 -19.93 -8.98
CA ALA A 239 -9.31 -20.93 -9.08
C ALA A 239 -10.13 -21.05 -7.77
N ALA A 240 -9.49 -20.90 -6.61
CA ALA A 240 -10.19 -20.92 -5.32
C ALA A 240 -11.06 -19.67 -5.11
N ILE A 241 -10.57 -18.49 -5.51
CA ILE A 241 -11.33 -17.23 -5.47
C ILE A 241 -12.56 -17.34 -6.38
N VAL A 242 -12.38 -17.74 -7.65
CA VAL A 242 -13.49 -17.92 -8.62
C VAL A 242 -14.55 -18.87 -8.06
N LYS A 243 -14.14 -20.05 -7.57
CA LYS A 243 -15.06 -21.04 -6.99
C LYS A 243 -15.82 -20.49 -5.79
N LYS A 244 -15.19 -19.68 -4.96
CA LYS A 244 -15.85 -19.10 -3.78
C LYS A 244 -16.83 -17.99 -4.19
N ALA A 245 -16.43 -17.10 -5.09
CA ALA A 245 -17.29 -16.05 -5.64
C ALA A 245 -18.54 -16.63 -6.32
N HIS A 246 -18.37 -17.67 -7.16
CA HIS A 246 -19.49 -18.35 -7.81
C HIS A 246 -20.48 -18.98 -6.82
N ARG A 247 -19.98 -19.61 -5.73
CA ARG A 247 -20.84 -20.12 -4.66
C ARG A 247 -21.62 -19.01 -3.94
N ASN A 248 -21.05 -17.81 -3.90
CA ASN A 248 -21.68 -16.62 -3.35
C ASN A 248 -22.59 -15.90 -4.34
N LYS A 249 -22.75 -16.42 -5.56
CA LYS A 249 -23.51 -15.83 -6.68
C LYS A 249 -23.00 -14.47 -7.15
N SER A 250 -21.74 -14.14 -6.85
CA SER A 250 -21.09 -12.95 -7.39
C SER A 250 -20.62 -13.22 -8.82
N ALA A 251 -20.85 -12.28 -9.73
CA ALA A 251 -20.18 -12.25 -11.03
C ALA A 251 -18.67 -12.11 -10.83
N VAL A 252 -17.88 -12.78 -11.67
CA VAL A 252 -16.41 -12.73 -11.57
C VAL A 252 -15.82 -12.12 -12.82
N ILE A 253 -15.04 -11.08 -12.64
CA ILE A 253 -14.29 -10.39 -13.69
C ILE A 253 -12.82 -10.59 -13.38
N LEU A 254 -12.11 -11.27 -14.27
CA LEU A 254 -10.70 -11.57 -14.11
C LEU A 254 -9.92 -10.78 -15.15
N SER A 255 -9.00 -9.92 -14.70
CA SER A 255 -8.22 -9.06 -15.59
C SER A 255 -6.78 -9.54 -15.74
N SER A 256 -6.23 -9.46 -16.95
CA SER A 256 -4.77 -9.51 -17.16
C SER A 256 -4.11 -8.26 -16.58
N MET A 257 -2.81 -8.35 -16.27
CA MET A 257 -2.00 -7.27 -15.72
C MET A 257 -1.33 -6.49 -16.86
N ALA A 258 -1.55 -5.18 -16.90
CA ALA A 258 -0.75 -4.29 -17.73
C ALA A 258 0.40 -3.71 -16.91
N VAL A 259 1.57 -3.59 -17.52
CA VAL A 259 2.78 -3.05 -16.89
C VAL A 259 3.51 -2.14 -17.87
N ASN A 260 4.28 -1.19 -17.36
CA ASN A 260 5.11 -0.32 -18.18
C ASN A 260 6.30 -1.10 -18.76
N LEU A 261 6.45 -1.03 -20.08
CA LEU A 261 7.45 -1.76 -20.85
C LEU A 261 8.56 -0.84 -21.36
N LYS A 262 8.24 0.19 -22.16
CA LYS A 262 9.25 0.97 -22.90
C LYS A 262 9.92 2.09 -22.09
N ASP A 263 9.30 2.53 -20.99
CA ASP A 263 9.79 3.60 -20.10
C ASP A 263 10.06 3.05 -18.68
N CYS A 264 10.43 1.77 -18.60
CA CYS A 264 10.82 1.11 -17.37
C CYS A 264 11.90 0.06 -17.63
N ALA A 265 13.16 0.52 -17.56
CA ALA A 265 14.35 -0.30 -17.63
C ALA A 265 14.31 -1.43 -16.59
N PRO A 266 14.98 -2.57 -16.86
CA PRO A 266 15.10 -3.63 -15.87
C PRO A 266 15.66 -3.12 -14.54
N PHE A 267 15.15 -3.67 -13.44
CA PHE A 267 15.62 -3.34 -12.10
C PHE A 267 16.89 -4.10 -11.73
N SER A 268 17.08 -5.31 -12.27
CA SER A 268 18.30 -6.07 -12.03
C SER A 268 19.48 -5.61 -12.91
N ASP A 269 20.69 -5.89 -12.43
CA ASP A 269 21.94 -5.62 -13.16
C ASP A 269 22.32 -6.74 -14.15
N LEU A 270 21.40 -7.66 -14.46
CA LEU A 270 21.69 -8.77 -15.35
C LEU A 270 21.87 -8.28 -16.81
N GLU A 271 22.92 -8.75 -17.45
CA GLU A 271 23.27 -8.33 -18.80
C GLU A 271 22.18 -8.71 -19.81
N GLU A 272 21.56 -9.88 -19.66
CA GLU A 272 20.57 -10.39 -20.60
C GLU A 272 19.31 -9.53 -20.68
N CYS A 273 18.75 -9.10 -19.54
CA CYS A 273 17.58 -8.24 -19.52
C CYS A 273 17.92 -6.82 -20.01
N ARG A 274 19.09 -6.28 -19.64
CA ARG A 274 19.57 -4.98 -20.13
C ARG A 274 19.81 -4.98 -21.64
N ARG A 275 20.35 -6.08 -22.19
CA ARG A 275 20.52 -6.28 -23.63
C ARG A 275 19.18 -6.33 -24.36
N ALA A 276 18.21 -7.07 -23.83
CA ALA A 276 16.86 -7.11 -24.41
C ALA A 276 16.18 -5.73 -24.37
N TYR A 277 16.35 -4.97 -23.28
CA TYR A 277 15.82 -3.60 -23.19
C TYR A 277 16.48 -2.66 -24.21
N ALA A 278 17.80 -2.76 -24.37
CA ALA A 278 18.54 -1.98 -25.37
C ALA A 278 18.09 -2.31 -26.81
N GLN A 279 17.82 -3.59 -27.11
CA GLN A 279 17.22 -4.01 -28.39
C GLN A 279 15.84 -3.38 -28.60
N GLY A 280 14.99 -3.35 -27.55
CA GLY A 280 13.70 -2.67 -27.59
C GLY A 280 13.82 -1.19 -27.92
N ARG A 281 14.73 -0.47 -27.26
CA ARG A 281 15.01 0.94 -27.56
C ARG A 281 15.53 1.15 -28.98
N GLN A 282 16.41 0.28 -29.46
CA GLN A 282 16.93 0.35 -30.83
C GLN A 282 15.81 0.15 -31.86
N ALA A 283 15.00 -0.89 -31.70
CA ALA A 283 13.86 -1.16 -32.57
C ALA A 283 12.85 0.00 -32.56
N ALA A 284 12.55 0.58 -31.38
CA ALA A 284 11.69 1.75 -31.24
C ALA A 284 12.25 2.97 -31.98
N ARG A 285 13.56 3.26 -31.89
CA ARG A 285 14.21 4.34 -32.66
C ARG A 285 14.15 4.11 -34.17
N SER A 286 14.08 2.86 -34.61
CA SER A 286 13.92 2.48 -36.01
C SER A 286 12.44 2.32 -36.43
N ASN A 287 11.48 2.75 -35.61
CA ASN A 287 10.04 2.60 -35.82
C ASN A 287 9.57 1.15 -36.05
N GLN A 288 10.33 0.17 -35.54
CA GLN A 288 10.00 -1.26 -35.59
C GLN A 288 9.21 -1.65 -34.34
N TRP A 289 7.95 -1.18 -34.24
CA TRP A 289 7.16 -1.25 -33.02
C TRP A 289 6.88 -2.66 -32.51
N GLU A 290 6.61 -3.61 -33.41
CA GLU A 290 6.38 -5.01 -33.02
C GLU A 290 7.65 -5.65 -32.44
N ALA A 291 8.80 -5.44 -33.09
CA ALA A 291 10.09 -5.92 -32.60
C ALA A 291 10.45 -5.25 -31.25
N ALA A 292 10.13 -3.95 -31.11
CA ALA A 292 10.33 -3.23 -29.86
C ALA A 292 9.47 -3.80 -28.73
N MET A 293 8.17 -4.03 -28.97
CA MET A 293 7.25 -4.67 -28.02
C MET A 293 7.78 -6.03 -27.55
N GLN A 294 8.21 -6.88 -28.49
CA GLN A 294 8.75 -8.21 -28.17
C GLN A 294 10.02 -8.11 -27.32
N ALA A 295 10.93 -7.20 -27.67
CA ALA A 295 12.19 -7.01 -26.95
C ALA A 295 11.97 -6.43 -25.54
N PHE A 296 11.07 -5.45 -25.38
CA PHE A 296 10.72 -4.93 -24.05
C PHE A 296 10.00 -5.96 -23.19
N SER A 297 9.07 -6.73 -23.76
CA SER A 297 8.40 -7.84 -23.06
C SER A 297 9.41 -8.89 -22.58
N ARG A 298 10.39 -9.22 -23.43
CA ARG A 298 11.49 -10.12 -23.08
C ARG A 298 12.37 -9.52 -21.97
N ALA A 299 12.66 -8.23 -22.02
CA ALA A 299 13.44 -7.56 -20.97
C ALA A 299 12.75 -7.65 -19.60
N ARG A 300 11.44 -7.44 -19.55
CA ARG A 300 10.61 -7.64 -18.35
C ARG A 300 10.68 -9.10 -17.87
N ASP A 301 10.50 -10.07 -18.76
CA ASP A 301 10.46 -11.50 -18.38
C ASP A 301 11.82 -12.04 -17.88
N LEU A 302 12.92 -11.41 -18.32
CA LEU A 302 14.30 -11.70 -17.88
C LEU A 302 14.72 -10.92 -16.63
N ASP A 303 13.97 -9.90 -16.22
CA ASP A 303 14.29 -9.07 -15.06
C ASP A 303 14.23 -9.91 -13.77
N ALA A 304 15.37 -10.05 -13.11
CA ALA A 304 15.49 -10.91 -11.95
C ALA A 304 14.97 -10.26 -10.66
N LEU A 305 14.77 -8.94 -10.66
CA LEU A 305 14.03 -8.23 -9.63
C LEU A 305 12.57 -8.12 -10.09
N ARG A 306 11.80 -9.15 -9.74
CA ARG A 306 10.47 -9.49 -10.29
C ARG A 306 9.34 -8.60 -9.75
N PHE A 307 9.45 -7.28 -9.94
CA PHE A 307 8.46 -6.29 -9.50
C PHE A 307 7.27 -6.11 -10.46
N ARG A 308 7.25 -6.84 -11.58
CA ARG A 308 6.20 -6.77 -12.61
C ARG A 308 5.64 -8.16 -12.87
N ALA A 309 4.34 -8.24 -13.16
CA ALA A 309 3.75 -9.46 -13.70
C ALA A 309 4.42 -9.83 -15.02
N ASP A 310 4.97 -11.04 -15.12
CA ASP A 310 5.58 -11.56 -16.34
C ASP A 310 4.55 -12.20 -17.28
N SER A 311 4.99 -12.59 -18.49
CA SER A 311 4.14 -13.27 -19.47
C SER A 311 3.48 -14.54 -18.92
N THR A 312 4.11 -15.24 -17.97
CA THR A 312 3.56 -16.48 -17.39
C THR A 312 2.40 -16.17 -16.46
N ILE A 313 2.46 -15.11 -15.66
CA ILE A 313 1.34 -14.64 -14.84
C ILE A 313 0.12 -14.34 -15.72
N ASN A 314 0.27 -13.54 -16.78
CA ASN A 314 -0.84 -13.20 -17.67
C ASN A 314 -1.38 -14.43 -18.43
N ARG A 315 -0.52 -15.38 -18.80
CA ARG A 315 -0.96 -16.66 -19.36
C ARG A 315 -1.82 -17.45 -18.35
N ILE A 316 -1.42 -17.53 -17.07
CA ILE A 316 -2.19 -18.22 -16.02
C ILE A 316 -3.58 -17.59 -15.84
N ILE A 317 -3.66 -16.25 -15.89
CA ILE A 317 -4.92 -15.51 -15.80
C ILE A 317 -5.85 -15.92 -16.95
N ARG A 318 -5.36 -15.87 -18.20
CA ARG A 318 -6.13 -16.25 -19.39
C ARG A 318 -6.55 -17.73 -19.36
N GLU A 319 -5.64 -18.64 -18.99
CA GLU A 319 -5.93 -20.07 -18.82
C GLU A 319 -7.00 -20.32 -17.74
N THR A 320 -6.95 -19.58 -16.64
CA THR A 320 -7.94 -19.67 -15.56
C THR A 320 -9.31 -19.19 -16.05
N ALA A 321 -9.38 -18.04 -16.71
CA ALA A 321 -10.63 -17.56 -17.30
C ALA A 321 -11.20 -18.56 -18.31
N GLN A 322 -10.38 -19.16 -19.15
CA GLN A 322 -10.82 -20.19 -20.10
C GLN A 322 -11.36 -21.45 -19.40
N THR A 323 -10.74 -21.84 -18.28
CA THR A 323 -11.19 -22.98 -17.46
C THR A 323 -12.56 -22.72 -16.85
N PHE A 324 -12.83 -21.49 -16.44
CA PHE A 324 -14.09 -21.04 -15.83
C PHE A 324 -14.89 -20.13 -16.77
N ARG A 325 -14.88 -20.40 -18.08
CA ARG A 325 -15.45 -19.50 -19.10
C ARG A 325 -16.96 -19.22 -18.98
N LYS A 326 -17.68 -20.01 -18.19
CA LYS A 326 -19.11 -19.79 -17.91
C LYS A 326 -19.33 -18.92 -16.68
N GLU A 327 -18.34 -18.84 -15.81
CA GLU A 327 -18.40 -18.17 -14.51
C GLU A 327 -17.55 -16.88 -14.47
N VAL A 328 -16.63 -16.70 -15.43
CA VAL A 328 -15.64 -15.62 -15.46
C VAL A 328 -15.72 -14.83 -16.76
N ALA A 329 -15.85 -13.50 -16.65
CA ALA A 329 -15.57 -12.56 -17.73
C ALA A 329 -14.08 -12.19 -17.72
N LEU A 330 -13.37 -12.48 -18.82
CA LEU A 330 -11.98 -12.07 -18.98
C LEU A 330 -11.90 -10.63 -19.50
N VAL A 331 -11.12 -9.79 -18.83
CA VAL A 331 -10.73 -8.48 -19.33
C VAL A 331 -9.24 -8.50 -19.66
N ASP A 332 -8.91 -8.44 -20.95
CA ASP A 332 -7.51 -8.43 -21.37
C ASP A 332 -6.92 -7.00 -21.36
N LEU A 333 -6.68 -6.46 -20.15
CA LEU A 333 -6.08 -5.14 -19.99
C LEU A 333 -4.65 -5.04 -20.54
N GLU A 334 -3.85 -6.12 -20.53
CA GLU A 334 -2.52 -6.13 -21.14
C GLU A 334 -2.58 -5.69 -22.61
N THR A 335 -3.49 -6.28 -23.39
CA THR A 335 -3.68 -5.92 -24.80
C THR A 335 -4.41 -4.59 -24.95
N TYR A 336 -5.45 -4.34 -24.14
CA TYR A 336 -6.24 -3.11 -24.25
C TYR A 336 -5.39 -1.86 -23.99
N ILE A 337 -4.57 -1.87 -22.94
CA ILE A 337 -3.67 -0.77 -22.62
C ILE A 337 -2.61 -0.61 -23.71
N ALA A 338 -2.04 -1.71 -24.23
CA ALA A 338 -1.08 -1.62 -25.32
C ALA A 338 -1.65 -0.90 -26.55
N VAL A 339 -2.88 -1.20 -26.96
CA VAL A 339 -3.55 -0.54 -28.11
C VAL A 339 -3.75 0.97 -27.88
N HIS A 340 -3.97 1.38 -26.63
CA HIS A 340 -4.18 2.79 -26.28
C HIS A 340 -2.89 3.52 -25.91
N SER A 341 -1.77 2.81 -25.82
CA SER A 341 -0.48 3.42 -25.56
C SER A 341 0.15 3.98 -26.81
N ASP A 342 0.99 5.00 -26.63
CA ASP A 342 1.78 5.59 -27.70
C ASP A 342 2.59 4.50 -28.44
N GLN A 343 2.39 4.44 -29.76
CA GLN A 343 3.02 3.46 -30.66
C GLN A 343 2.69 1.99 -30.35
N GLY A 344 1.59 1.75 -29.64
CA GLY A 344 1.14 0.40 -29.31
C GLY A 344 1.91 -0.28 -28.18
N ILE A 345 2.78 0.45 -27.45
CA ILE A 345 3.67 -0.12 -26.41
C ILE A 345 3.46 0.59 -25.07
N PRO A 346 3.04 -0.12 -24.00
CA PRO A 346 2.86 0.43 -22.66
C PRO A 346 4.05 1.24 -22.16
N GLY A 347 3.81 2.50 -21.81
CA GLY A 347 4.82 3.45 -21.36
C GLY A 347 4.28 4.54 -20.43
N LYS A 348 5.08 5.58 -20.22
CA LYS A 348 4.77 6.67 -19.30
C LYS A 348 3.56 7.51 -19.69
N ASP A 349 3.08 7.37 -20.93
CA ASP A 349 1.82 7.94 -21.40
C ASP A 349 0.61 7.48 -20.59
N LEU A 350 0.63 6.24 -20.07
CA LEU A 350 -0.45 5.69 -19.23
C LEU A 350 0.01 5.22 -17.84
N PHE A 351 1.31 5.27 -17.54
CA PHE A 351 1.88 4.78 -16.28
C PHE A 351 2.68 5.86 -15.54
N LEU A 352 2.61 5.83 -14.21
CA LEU A 352 3.45 6.63 -13.31
C LEU A 352 4.80 5.95 -13.05
N ASP A 353 4.84 4.62 -13.04
CA ASP A 353 6.06 3.84 -12.84
C ASP A 353 5.97 2.49 -13.57
N HIS A 354 6.66 1.47 -13.06
CA HIS A 354 6.62 0.10 -13.58
C HIS A 354 5.24 -0.55 -13.68
N VAL A 355 4.27 -0.22 -12.80
CA VAL A 355 2.97 -0.90 -12.73
C VAL A 355 1.77 -0.01 -12.39
N HIS A 356 2.00 1.17 -11.81
CA HIS A 356 0.90 2.05 -11.41
C HIS A 356 0.48 2.92 -12.59
N PHE A 357 -0.80 2.90 -12.93
CA PHE A 357 -1.35 3.77 -13.95
C PHE A 357 -1.34 5.23 -13.50
N ASN A 358 -1.19 6.15 -14.46
CA ASN A 358 -1.53 7.55 -14.25
C ASN A 358 -3.07 7.73 -14.30
N PHE A 359 -3.55 8.98 -14.18
CA PHE A 359 -4.99 9.23 -14.18
C PHE A 359 -5.70 8.69 -15.43
N GLU A 360 -5.11 8.90 -16.61
CA GLU A 360 -5.69 8.44 -17.88
C GLU A 360 -5.63 6.92 -18.03
N GLY A 361 -4.51 6.29 -17.64
CA GLY A 361 -4.39 4.83 -17.61
C GLY A 361 -5.44 4.19 -16.69
N ASN A 362 -5.68 4.78 -15.51
CA ASN A 362 -6.73 4.32 -14.60
C ASN A 362 -8.12 4.51 -15.23
N ARG A 363 -8.37 5.62 -15.95
CA ARG A 363 -9.65 5.87 -16.63
C ARG A 363 -9.93 4.85 -17.73
N LEU A 364 -8.94 4.56 -18.58
CA LEU A 364 -9.06 3.55 -19.63
C LEU A 364 -9.30 2.15 -19.05
N ALA A 365 -8.54 1.77 -18.03
CA ALA A 365 -8.71 0.49 -17.34
C ALA A 365 -10.09 0.39 -16.66
N ALA A 366 -10.53 1.45 -15.97
CA ALA A 366 -11.83 1.52 -15.31
C ALA A 366 -12.98 1.43 -16.32
N SER A 367 -12.91 2.16 -17.44
CA SER A 367 -13.90 2.10 -18.51
C SER A 367 -14.04 0.68 -19.05
N ARG A 368 -12.91 0.00 -19.30
CA ARG A 368 -12.93 -1.38 -19.80
C ARG A 368 -13.45 -2.39 -18.78
N LEU A 369 -13.18 -2.17 -17.49
CA LEU A 369 -13.75 -2.97 -16.41
C LEU A 369 -15.26 -2.70 -16.23
N ALA A 370 -15.71 -1.46 -16.43
CA ALA A 370 -17.14 -1.10 -16.38
C ALA A 370 -17.92 -1.87 -17.44
N ASP A 371 -17.43 -1.96 -18.69
CA ASP A 371 -18.05 -2.78 -19.74
C ASP A 371 -18.28 -4.23 -19.27
N ALA A 372 -17.27 -4.81 -18.59
CA ALA A 372 -17.34 -6.18 -18.12
C ALA A 372 -18.31 -6.36 -16.95
N VAL A 373 -18.38 -5.36 -16.05
CA VAL A 373 -19.39 -5.32 -14.97
C VAL A 373 -20.80 -5.27 -15.56
N GLU A 374 -21.04 -4.33 -16.47
CA GLU A 374 -22.34 -4.12 -17.10
C GLU A 374 -22.81 -5.39 -17.82
N GLN A 375 -21.90 -6.02 -18.57
CA GLN A 375 -22.17 -7.27 -19.27
C GLN A 375 -22.44 -8.43 -18.28
N ALA A 376 -21.62 -8.59 -17.25
CA ALA A 376 -21.72 -9.71 -16.32
C ALA A 376 -22.93 -9.62 -15.39
N LEU A 377 -23.41 -8.41 -15.09
CA LEU A 377 -24.59 -8.15 -14.28
C LEU A 377 -25.86 -7.93 -15.10
N HIS A 378 -25.77 -7.94 -16.43
CA HIS A 378 -26.88 -7.67 -17.34
C HIS A 378 -27.58 -6.33 -17.05
N LEU A 379 -26.80 -5.29 -16.78
CA LEU A 379 -27.36 -3.96 -16.48
C LEU A 379 -28.04 -3.40 -17.73
N PRO A 380 -29.33 -3.01 -17.65
CA PRO A 380 -30.00 -2.44 -18.81
C PRO A 380 -29.52 -1.01 -19.06
N PRO A 381 -29.58 -0.55 -20.32
CA PRO A 381 -29.16 0.80 -20.69
C PRO A 381 -29.99 1.85 -19.95
N ASP A 382 -29.36 2.99 -19.66
CA ASP A 382 -30.01 4.16 -19.07
C ASP A 382 -30.12 5.27 -20.12
N ALA A 383 -31.24 5.98 -20.16
CA ALA A 383 -31.49 7.03 -21.15
C ALA A 383 -30.55 8.25 -20.98
N ALA A 384 -30.09 8.48 -19.74
CA ALA A 384 -29.15 9.56 -19.42
C ALA A 384 -27.68 9.08 -19.37
N ALA A 385 -27.40 7.85 -19.83
CA ALA A 385 -26.06 7.28 -19.82
C ALA A 385 -25.11 8.03 -20.76
N HIS A 386 -23.89 8.32 -20.28
CA HIS A 386 -22.79 8.73 -21.15
C HIS A 386 -21.43 8.26 -20.61
N GLU A 387 -20.45 8.16 -21.51
CA GLU A 387 -19.06 7.94 -21.13
C GLU A 387 -18.45 9.28 -20.67
N PRO A 388 -17.95 9.38 -19.43
CA PRO A 388 -17.39 10.64 -18.93
C PRO A 388 -16.03 10.92 -19.56
N SER A 389 -15.80 12.19 -19.91
CA SER A 389 -14.48 12.64 -20.36
C SER A 389 -13.45 12.62 -19.22
N ALA A 390 -12.16 12.70 -19.53
CA ALA A 390 -11.12 12.81 -18.50
C ALA A 390 -11.33 14.05 -17.59
N GLU A 391 -11.73 15.17 -18.18
CA GLU A 391 -12.03 16.41 -17.45
C GLU A 391 -13.26 16.25 -16.55
N GLU A 392 -14.29 15.54 -17.02
CA GLU A 392 -15.48 15.26 -16.22
C GLU A 392 -15.17 14.32 -15.05
N CYS A 393 -14.43 13.24 -15.29
CA CYS A 393 -13.94 12.35 -14.23
C CYS A 393 -13.14 13.14 -13.18
N ALA A 394 -12.21 13.99 -13.61
CA ALA A 394 -11.42 14.81 -12.71
C ALA A 394 -12.30 15.73 -11.85
N ARG A 395 -13.28 16.41 -12.48
CA ARG A 395 -14.26 17.25 -11.76
C ARG A 395 -15.09 16.47 -10.75
N LEU A 396 -15.60 15.30 -11.12
CA LEU A 396 -16.42 14.45 -10.24
C LEU A 396 -15.61 13.82 -9.10
N LEU A 397 -14.32 13.57 -9.31
CA LEU A 397 -13.43 13.11 -8.25
C LEU A 397 -12.87 14.25 -7.39
N PHE A 398 -13.11 15.50 -7.76
CA PHE A 398 -12.41 16.65 -7.20
C PHE A 398 -10.87 16.49 -7.32
N TYR A 399 -10.43 15.91 -8.44
CA TYR A 399 -9.02 15.83 -8.82
C TYR A 399 -8.60 17.19 -9.37
N THR A 400 -7.72 17.87 -8.63
CA THR A 400 -7.30 19.25 -8.91
C THR A 400 -5.80 19.31 -9.23
N PRO A 401 -5.28 20.44 -9.73
CA PRO A 401 -3.83 20.63 -9.88
C PRO A 401 -3.05 20.44 -8.56
N TRP A 402 -3.69 20.63 -7.40
CA TRP A 402 -3.11 20.30 -6.10
C TRP A 402 -2.93 18.80 -5.90
N SER A 403 -3.95 18.02 -6.25
CA SER A 403 -3.93 16.55 -6.20
C SER A 403 -2.83 15.99 -7.11
N GLU A 404 -2.69 16.56 -8.32
CA GLU A 404 -1.62 16.18 -9.25
C GLU A 404 -0.23 16.57 -8.71
N TYR A 405 -0.10 17.75 -8.08
CA TYR A 405 1.15 18.16 -7.43
C TYR A 405 1.56 17.20 -6.30
N GLU A 406 0.60 16.73 -5.49
CA GLU A 406 0.83 15.72 -4.44
C GLU A 406 1.32 14.40 -5.07
N MET A 407 0.65 13.94 -6.13
CA MET A 407 1.05 12.74 -6.86
C MET A 407 2.49 12.87 -7.41
N VAL A 408 2.80 13.97 -8.12
CA VAL A 408 4.15 14.20 -8.67
C VAL A 408 5.20 14.23 -7.56
N SER A 409 4.88 14.86 -6.42
CA SER A 409 5.79 14.91 -5.27
C SER A 409 6.06 13.51 -4.70
N SER A 410 5.03 12.66 -4.62
CA SER A 410 5.20 11.26 -4.25
C SER A 410 6.05 10.49 -5.26
N MET A 411 5.92 10.77 -6.55
CA MET A 411 6.73 10.14 -7.59
C MET A 411 8.19 10.58 -7.50
N ILE A 412 8.47 11.86 -7.24
CA ILE A 412 9.85 12.35 -6.99
C ILE A 412 10.47 11.60 -5.81
N GLU A 413 9.76 11.45 -4.69
CA GLU A 413 10.28 10.71 -3.52
C GLU A 413 10.59 9.25 -3.89
N ARG A 414 9.67 8.60 -4.62
CA ARG A 414 9.81 7.22 -5.06
C ARG A 414 11.02 7.03 -6.00
N TYR A 415 11.18 7.89 -7.00
CA TYR A 415 12.31 7.84 -7.93
C TYR A 415 13.64 8.26 -7.30
N SER A 416 13.62 8.96 -6.16
CA SER A 416 14.82 9.35 -5.41
C SER A 416 15.41 8.24 -4.54
N ARG A 417 14.78 7.06 -4.49
CA ARG A 417 15.20 5.92 -3.66
C ARG A 417 15.38 4.65 -4.50
N PRO A 418 16.23 3.71 -4.08
CA PRO A 418 16.30 2.40 -4.71
C PRO A 418 14.93 1.68 -4.69
N PRO A 419 14.67 0.77 -5.64
CA PRO A 419 15.52 0.40 -6.77
C PRO A 419 15.44 1.41 -7.94
N PHE A 420 14.48 2.33 -7.95
CA PHE A 420 14.31 3.28 -9.04
C PHE A 420 15.54 4.16 -9.23
N SER A 421 16.15 4.64 -8.15
CA SER A 421 17.38 5.46 -8.22
C SER A 421 18.58 4.76 -8.85
N MET A 422 18.50 3.43 -9.06
CA MET A 422 19.56 2.62 -9.65
C MET A 422 19.31 2.29 -11.13
N GLN A 423 18.13 2.61 -11.67
CA GLN A 423 17.81 2.36 -13.08
C GLN A 423 18.58 3.34 -13.99
N GLU A 424 18.98 2.85 -15.16
CA GLU A 424 19.78 3.61 -16.15
C GLU A 424 19.14 4.95 -16.55
N GLU A 425 17.81 5.00 -16.63
CA GLU A 425 17.03 6.16 -17.06
C GLU A 425 16.50 7.04 -15.92
N ASN A 426 16.86 6.73 -14.67
CA ASN A 426 16.34 7.43 -13.49
C ASN A 426 16.58 8.94 -13.54
N ALA A 427 17.78 9.37 -13.94
CA ALA A 427 18.13 10.79 -13.99
C ALA A 427 17.21 11.57 -14.94
N SER A 428 16.85 10.98 -16.08
CA SER A 428 15.91 11.58 -17.03
C SER A 428 14.50 11.64 -16.43
N ASN A 429 14.02 10.51 -15.88
CA ASN A 429 12.68 10.44 -15.26
C ASN A 429 12.52 11.44 -14.11
N LEU A 430 13.55 11.59 -13.26
CA LEU A 430 13.53 12.53 -12.14
C LEU A 430 13.52 13.99 -12.61
N ASN A 431 14.17 14.30 -13.73
CA ASN A 431 14.11 15.62 -14.34
C ASN A 431 12.72 15.92 -14.92
N ASP A 432 12.11 14.96 -15.62
CA ASP A 432 10.73 15.08 -16.12
C ASP A 432 9.75 15.35 -14.96
N TRP A 433 9.83 14.58 -13.88
CA TRP A 433 8.98 14.79 -12.70
C TRP A 433 9.19 16.16 -12.05
N ARG A 434 10.44 16.62 -11.93
CA ARG A 434 10.74 17.96 -11.38
C ARG A 434 10.24 19.08 -12.28
N ALA A 435 10.29 18.91 -13.60
CA ALA A 435 9.73 19.86 -14.54
C ALA A 435 8.20 19.95 -14.36
N GLN A 436 7.50 18.82 -14.35
CA GLN A 436 6.05 18.77 -14.11
C GLN A 436 5.68 19.36 -12.74
N GLN A 437 6.46 19.06 -11.69
CA GLN A 437 6.25 19.63 -10.36
C GLN A 437 6.35 21.16 -10.39
N ASN A 438 7.33 21.71 -11.11
CA ASN A 438 7.51 23.15 -11.24
C ASN A 438 6.35 23.80 -11.99
N ASP A 439 5.88 23.19 -13.07
CA ASP A 439 4.74 23.70 -13.85
C ASP A 439 3.45 23.69 -13.01
N LEU A 440 3.16 22.59 -12.34
CA LEU A 440 2.03 22.47 -11.42
C LEU A 440 2.12 23.47 -10.28
N ARG A 441 3.32 23.71 -9.74
CA ARG A 441 3.53 24.72 -8.70
C ARG A 441 3.18 26.12 -9.19
N GLN A 442 3.44 26.46 -10.45
CA GLN A 442 3.03 27.75 -11.01
C GLN A 442 1.52 27.82 -11.20
N ILE A 443 0.90 26.76 -11.73
CA ILE A 443 -0.55 26.67 -11.91
C ILE A 443 -1.27 26.83 -10.57
N VAL A 444 -0.82 26.10 -9.55
CA VAL A 444 -1.34 26.14 -8.19
C VAL A 444 -1.23 27.55 -7.60
N LYS A 445 -0.07 28.21 -7.73
CA LYS A 445 0.13 29.58 -7.23
C LYS A 445 -0.76 30.62 -7.93
N GLN A 446 -1.06 30.42 -9.21
CA GLN A 446 -1.87 31.37 -9.99
C GLN A 446 -3.38 31.17 -9.82
N ARG A 447 -3.81 29.99 -9.34
CA ARG A 447 -5.23 29.68 -9.16
C ARG A 447 -5.71 30.09 -7.77
N PRO A 448 -6.71 30.99 -7.66
CA PRO A 448 -7.30 31.31 -6.37
C PRO A 448 -7.92 30.06 -5.73
N VAL A 449 -7.59 29.80 -4.48
CA VAL A 449 -8.12 28.68 -3.67
C VAL A 449 -9.65 28.60 -3.72
N ASP A 450 -10.30 29.75 -3.63
CA ASP A 450 -11.76 29.85 -3.60
C ASP A 450 -12.42 29.40 -4.91
N SER A 451 -11.68 29.31 -6.03
CA SER A 451 -12.19 28.76 -7.29
C SER A 451 -12.60 27.29 -7.18
N PHE A 452 -12.00 26.53 -6.26
CA PHE A 452 -12.33 25.12 -6.02
C PHE A 452 -13.47 24.93 -5.02
N ARG A 453 -13.85 25.98 -4.28
CA ARG A 453 -14.80 25.87 -3.16
C ARG A 453 -16.16 25.36 -3.59
N SER A 454 -16.73 25.91 -4.65
CA SER A 454 -18.07 25.52 -5.13
C SER A 454 -18.09 24.04 -5.55
N ALA A 455 -17.05 23.58 -6.25
CA ALA A 455 -16.92 22.18 -6.63
C ALA A 455 -16.78 21.28 -5.40
N ALA A 456 -15.94 21.65 -4.43
CA ALA A 456 -15.78 20.89 -3.19
C ALA A 456 -17.12 20.75 -2.43
N LEU A 457 -17.86 21.85 -2.26
CA LEU A 457 -19.15 21.87 -1.57
C LEU A 457 -20.22 21.06 -2.31
N GLU A 458 -20.27 21.16 -3.65
CA GLU A 458 -21.18 20.35 -4.48
C GLU A 458 -20.91 18.85 -4.29
N ARG A 459 -19.64 18.42 -4.27
CA ARG A 459 -19.28 17.01 -4.04
C ARG A 459 -19.66 16.55 -2.63
N MET A 460 -19.38 17.37 -1.61
CA MET A 460 -19.77 17.07 -0.22
C MET A 460 -21.28 17.00 -0.02
N GLN A 461 -22.06 17.76 -0.80
CA GLN A 461 -23.52 17.73 -0.76
C GLN A 461 -24.09 16.48 -1.44
N ARG A 462 -23.52 16.07 -2.58
CA ARG A 462 -23.96 14.84 -3.28
C ARG A 462 -23.53 13.55 -2.59
N HIS A 463 -22.39 13.57 -1.89
CA HIS A 463 -21.83 12.43 -1.17
C HIS A 463 -21.56 12.80 0.30
N PRO A 464 -22.62 12.98 1.12
CA PRO A 464 -22.48 13.40 2.51
C PRO A 464 -21.76 12.38 3.40
N GLU A 465 -21.70 11.11 3.00
CA GLU A 465 -21.00 10.03 3.68
C GLU A 465 -19.51 9.92 3.33
N ASP A 466 -19.08 10.48 2.20
CA ASP A 466 -17.72 10.36 1.71
C ASP A 466 -16.79 11.32 2.47
N SER A 467 -15.81 10.77 3.20
CA SER A 467 -14.84 11.54 3.97
C SER A 467 -13.71 12.14 3.13
N VAL A 468 -13.54 11.69 1.87
CA VAL A 468 -12.44 12.11 1.00
C VAL A 468 -12.60 13.58 0.60
N TYR A 469 -13.77 13.99 0.13
CA TYR A 469 -14.01 15.37 -0.31
C TYR A 469 -13.68 16.44 0.75
N PRO A 470 -14.18 16.37 2.01
CA PRO A 470 -13.79 17.32 3.03
C PRO A 470 -12.30 17.23 3.40
N ALA A 471 -11.68 16.05 3.36
CA ALA A 471 -10.25 15.91 3.61
C ALA A 471 -9.41 16.60 2.53
N GLU A 472 -9.70 16.36 1.25
CA GLU A 472 -8.99 16.97 0.12
C GLU A 472 -9.14 18.50 0.11
N TRP A 473 -10.35 19.00 0.38
CA TRP A 473 -10.55 20.45 0.53
C TRP A 473 -9.79 21.02 1.74
N GLY A 474 -9.75 20.30 2.86
CA GLY A 474 -8.96 20.65 4.03
C GLY A 474 -7.46 20.72 3.73
N LYS A 475 -6.92 19.79 2.94
CA LYS A 475 -5.51 19.80 2.49
C LYS A 475 -5.20 21.04 1.66
N ILE A 476 -6.06 21.40 0.70
CA ILE A 476 -5.91 22.62 -0.12
C ILE A 476 -5.91 23.87 0.76
N LEU A 477 -6.87 23.98 1.69
CA LEU A 477 -6.93 25.10 2.63
C LEU A 477 -5.69 25.19 3.53
N LEU A 478 -5.17 24.05 3.97
CA LEU A 478 -3.97 23.99 4.81
C LEU A 478 -2.72 24.46 4.05
N ALA A 479 -2.57 24.05 2.78
CA ALA A 479 -1.46 24.47 1.94
C ALA A 479 -1.44 26.00 1.75
N GLU A 480 -2.62 26.61 1.79
CA GLU A 480 -2.86 28.07 1.70
C GLU A 480 -2.86 28.76 3.07
N ASN A 481 -2.39 28.03 4.09
CA ASN A 481 -2.26 28.50 5.47
C ASN A 481 -3.59 28.97 6.12
N ARG A 482 -4.74 28.58 5.56
CA ARG A 482 -6.10 28.83 6.11
C ARG A 482 -6.44 27.80 7.17
N ARG A 483 -5.61 27.73 8.21
CA ARG A 483 -5.64 26.69 9.26
C ARG A 483 -7.00 26.53 9.94
N PRO A 484 -7.74 27.59 10.33
CA PRO A 484 -9.05 27.44 10.97
C PRO A 484 -10.07 26.70 10.08
N GLU A 485 -10.11 27.05 8.79
CA GLU A 485 -11.02 26.41 7.84
C GLU A 485 -10.58 24.98 7.53
N ALA A 486 -9.27 24.74 7.36
CA ALA A 486 -8.74 23.38 7.21
C ALA A 486 -9.14 22.49 8.40
N GLY A 487 -9.04 23.03 9.63
CA GLY A 487 -9.51 22.36 10.85
C GLY A 487 -10.98 21.98 10.81
N PHE A 488 -11.85 22.91 10.40
CA PHE A 488 -13.27 22.63 10.25
C PHE A 488 -13.53 21.46 9.29
N TYR A 489 -12.87 21.42 8.13
CA TYR A 489 -13.11 20.35 7.15
C TYR A 489 -12.43 19.02 7.51
N PHE A 490 -11.28 19.01 8.20
CA PHE A 490 -10.73 17.78 8.76
C PHE A 490 -11.60 17.20 9.87
N ASP A 491 -12.19 18.06 10.72
CA ASP A 491 -13.18 17.62 11.72
C ASP A 491 -14.40 17.00 11.02
N LYS A 492 -14.90 17.61 9.94
CA LYS A 492 -15.99 17.04 9.11
C LYS A 492 -15.62 15.70 8.46
N ALA A 493 -14.40 15.57 7.96
CA ALA A 493 -13.93 14.31 7.39
C ALA A 493 -13.87 13.21 8.46
N LEU A 494 -13.35 13.55 9.64
CA LEU A 494 -13.23 12.63 10.76
C LEU A 494 -14.59 12.25 11.37
N GLU A 495 -15.57 13.17 11.39
CA GLU A 495 -16.96 12.87 11.79
C GLU A 495 -17.58 11.79 10.89
N ARG A 496 -17.27 11.79 9.59
CA ARG A 496 -17.79 10.82 8.60
C ARG A 496 -17.09 9.47 8.68
N ALA A 497 -15.79 9.46 8.95
CA ALA A 497 -14.97 8.25 9.02
C ALA A 497 -14.08 8.27 10.26
N PRO A 498 -14.65 8.16 11.48
CA PRO A 498 -13.90 8.29 12.73
C PRO A 498 -12.84 7.21 12.91
N HIS A 499 -12.93 6.07 12.22
CA HIS A 499 -11.94 4.99 12.29
C HIS A 499 -10.65 5.29 11.52
N ARG A 500 -10.65 6.26 10.59
CA ARG A 500 -9.50 6.62 9.74
C ARG A 500 -8.39 7.32 10.51
N TYR A 501 -7.25 6.65 10.60
CA TYR A 501 -6.06 7.16 11.29
C TYR A 501 -5.35 8.30 10.53
N ASP A 502 -5.42 8.28 9.21
CA ASP A 502 -4.93 9.37 8.36
C ASP A 502 -5.71 10.67 8.62
N LEU A 503 -7.05 10.60 8.74
CA LEU A 503 -7.89 11.75 9.08
C LEU A 503 -7.63 12.25 10.51
N ARG A 504 -7.45 11.34 11.47
CA ARG A 504 -7.03 11.72 12.83
C ARG A 504 -5.69 12.45 12.82
N GLY A 505 -4.73 12.01 12.00
CA GLY A 505 -3.44 12.67 11.84
C GLY A 505 -3.58 14.09 11.30
N LEU A 506 -4.34 14.27 10.21
CA LEU A 506 -4.60 15.58 9.60
C LEU A 506 -5.29 16.55 10.59
N ALA A 507 -6.34 16.08 11.28
CA ALA A 507 -7.05 16.86 12.30
C ALA A 507 -6.12 17.22 13.47
N ALA A 508 -5.35 16.26 13.99
CA ALA A 508 -4.43 16.50 15.09
C ALA A 508 -3.29 17.48 14.75
N MET A 509 -2.73 17.33 13.54
CA MET A 509 -1.70 18.23 13.03
C MET A 509 -2.24 19.66 12.93
N VAL A 510 -3.42 19.88 12.33
CA VAL A 510 -3.93 21.25 12.16
C VAL A 510 -4.32 21.91 13.48
N LYS A 511 -4.90 21.18 14.45
CA LYS A 511 -5.16 21.71 15.80
C LYS A 511 -3.86 22.13 16.48
N SER A 512 -2.80 21.35 16.31
CA SER A 512 -1.46 21.71 16.82
C SER A 512 -0.90 22.96 16.14
N LEU A 513 -1.08 23.10 14.82
CA LEU A 513 -0.71 24.32 14.08
C LEU A 513 -1.52 25.56 14.52
N GLN A 514 -2.74 25.36 15.04
CA GLN A 514 -3.59 26.39 15.64
C GLN A 514 -3.23 26.69 17.12
N GLY A 515 -2.19 26.06 17.67
CA GLY A 515 -1.77 26.26 19.07
C GLY A 515 -2.51 25.38 20.09
N GLN A 516 -3.18 24.32 19.63
CA GLN A 516 -3.92 23.36 20.47
C GLN A 516 -3.31 21.94 20.42
N PRO A 517 -2.02 21.76 20.79
CA PRO A 517 -1.35 20.46 20.68
C PRO A 517 -1.92 19.39 21.63
N ASP A 518 -2.47 19.79 22.77
CA ASP A 518 -3.14 18.88 23.71
C ASP A 518 -4.40 18.25 23.11
N GLU A 519 -5.18 19.04 22.37
CA GLU A 519 -6.33 18.53 21.62
C GLU A 519 -5.88 17.61 20.48
N GLY A 520 -4.84 17.99 19.74
CA GLY A 520 -4.27 17.13 18.70
C GLY A 520 -3.81 15.78 19.23
N LEU A 521 -3.09 15.75 20.35
CA LEU A 521 -2.69 14.51 21.01
C LEU A 521 -3.91 13.68 21.47
N ARG A 522 -4.96 14.33 21.97
CA ARG A 522 -6.21 13.67 22.38
C ARG A 522 -6.93 13.03 21.20
N ILE A 523 -6.94 13.67 20.02
CA ILE A 523 -7.56 13.13 18.80
C ILE A 523 -6.88 11.80 18.40
N VAL A 524 -5.55 11.76 18.39
CA VAL A 524 -4.83 10.54 18.00
C VAL A 524 -4.89 9.46 19.10
N LYS A 525 -4.71 9.85 20.38
CA LYS A 525 -4.75 8.91 21.52
C LYS A 525 -6.14 8.45 21.93
N GLY A 526 -7.19 9.14 21.47
CA GLY A 526 -8.59 8.73 21.65
C GLY A 526 -8.95 7.50 20.83
N ALA A 527 -8.09 7.09 19.89
CA ALA A 527 -8.16 5.80 19.24
C ALA A 527 -7.72 4.66 20.19
N GLU A 528 -7.88 3.41 19.77
CA GLU A 528 -7.43 2.24 20.54
C GLU A 528 -5.94 2.36 20.88
N LYS A 529 -5.62 2.45 22.19
CA LYS A 529 -4.24 2.70 22.68
C LYS A 529 -3.24 1.65 22.22
N ASP A 530 -3.68 0.41 22.09
CA ASP A 530 -2.85 -0.73 21.68
C ASP A 530 -2.80 -0.91 20.16
N ASN A 531 -3.44 -0.01 19.39
CA ASN A 531 -3.42 -0.07 17.94
C ASN A 531 -2.05 0.41 17.40
N PRO A 532 -1.36 -0.41 16.60
CA PRO A 532 -0.07 -0.07 16.00
C PRO A 532 -0.09 1.24 15.19
N LEU A 533 -1.22 1.59 14.58
CA LEU A 533 -1.35 2.83 13.83
C LEU A 533 -1.34 4.07 14.72
N THR A 534 -1.70 3.97 16.00
CA THR A 534 -1.66 5.11 16.91
C THR A 534 -0.25 5.68 17.02
N ALA A 535 0.76 4.83 17.20
CA ALA A 535 2.17 5.27 17.22
C ALA A 535 2.62 5.82 15.86
N GLN A 536 2.24 5.15 14.76
CA GLN A 536 2.61 5.59 13.41
C GLN A 536 2.03 6.97 13.07
N THR A 537 0.74 7.21 13.37
CA THR A 537 0.09 8.50 13.18
C THR A 537 0.74 9.59 14.04
N LEU A 538 1.09 9.30 15.30
CA LEU A 538 1.82 10.25 16.15
C LEU A 538 3.20 10.62 15.55
N ILE A 539 3.93 9.65 14.98
CA ILE A 539 5.21 9.90 14.30
C ILE A 539 5.01 10.77 13.07
N GLN A 540 4.00 10.47 12.24
CA GLN A 540 3.67 11.25 11.06
C GLN A 540 3.33 12.70 11.42
N CYS A 541 2.45 12.92 12.41
CA CYS A 541 2.14 14.26 12.91
C CYS A 541 3.39 14.98 13.43
N GLY A 542 4.26 14.28 14.17
CA GLY A 542 5.50 14.84 14.70
C GLY A 542 6.45 15.30 13.59
N ARG A 543 6.64 14.48 12.55
CA ARG A 543 7.44 14.84 11.37
C ARG A 543 6.87 16.06 10.67
N GLN A 544 5.57 16.06 10.37
CA GLN A 544 4.93 17.18 9.68
C GLN A 544 5.00 18.48 10.50
N LEU A 545 4.77 18.43 11.81
CA LEU A 545 4.94 19.60 12.69
C LEU A 545 6.37 20.12 12.70
N SER A 546 7.38 19.24 12.64
CA SER A 546 8.79 19.61 12.52
C SER A 546 9.09 20.32 11.20
N ASP A 547 8.46 19.89 10.10
CA ASP A 547 8.55 20.52 8.78
C ASP A 547 7.91 21.92 8.78
N TYR A 548 6.80 22.10 9.51
CA TYR A 548 6.19 23.43 9.79
C TYR A 548 6.96 24.27 10.82
N GLY A 549 8.10 23.78 11.36
CA GLY A 549 8.91 24.48 12.34
C GLY A 549 8.34 24.50 13.77
N ARG A 550 7.26 23.75 14.03
CA ARG A 550 6.62 23.61 15.36
C ARG A 550 7.33 22.54 16.18
N LEU A 551 8.60 22.80 16.48
CA LEU A 551 9.50 21.84 17.13
C LEU A 551 9.04 21.40 18.53
N PRO A 552 8.54 22.28 19.42
CA PRO A 552 8.05 21.85 20.73
C PRO A 552 6.85 20.91 20.61
N GLU A 553 5.90 21.21 19.73
CA GLU A 553 4.75 20.35 19.48
C GLU A 553 5.16 19.03 18.83
N ALA A 554 6.03 19.07 17.82
CA ALA A 554 6.58 17.88 17.18
C ALA A 554 7.22 16.91 18.20
N ALA A 555 8.04 17.45 19.11
CA ALA A 555 8.69 16.67 20.17
C ALA A 555 7.66 16.00 21.10
N ARG A 556 6.55 16.68 21.43
CA ARG A 556 5.47 16.08 22.25
C ARG A 556 4.79 14.91 21.54
N PHE A 557 4.52 15.01 20.25
CA PHE A 557 3.93 13.93 19.45
C PHE A 557 4.88 12.73 19.33
N LEU A 558 6.16 12.97 19.08
CA LEU A 558 7.17 11.93 18.96
C LEU A 558 7.44 11.23 20.30
N ALA A 559 7.48 11.98 21.41
CA ALA A 559 7.57 11.40 22.75
C ALA A 559 6.33 10.56 23.09
N ALA A 560 5.14 11.00 22.69
CA ALA A 560 3.93 10.20 22.83
C ALA A 560 4.01 8.91 22.00
N ALA A 561 4.53 8.95 20.76
CA ALA A 561 4.76 7.74 19.98
C ALA A 561 5.71 6.77 20.68
N LEU A 562 6.83 7.26 21.23
CA LEU A 562 7.80 6.45 21.97
C LEU A 562 7.25 5.89 23.29
N SER A 563 6.24 6.51 23.89
CA SER A 563 5.53 5.91 25.04
C SER A 563 4.73 4.66 24.68
N ILE A 564 4.32 4.53 23.41
CA ILE A 564 3.58 3.38 22.88
C ILE A 564 4.56 2.36 22.27
N ALA A 565 5.56 2.83 21.54
CA ALA A 565 6.59 2.03 20.91
C ALA A 565 8.00 2.51 21.32
N PRO A 566 8.51 2.13 22.51
CA PRO A 566 9.77 2.64 23.06
C PRO A 566 11.01 2.36 22.22
N ASP A 567 10.98 1.28 21.44
CA ASP A 567 12.08 0.85 20.59
C ASP A 567 11.89 1.32 19.13
N HIS A 568 11.08 2.34 18.82
CA HIS A 568 10.86 2.78 17.43
C HIS A 568 11.98 3.69 16.90
N ALA A 569 12.83 3.19 16.00
CA ALA A 569 14.01 3.90 15.49
C ALA A 569 13.69 5.26 14.85
N GLU A 570 12.70 5.31 13.95
CA GLU A 570 12.30 6.56 13.28
C GLU A 570 11.80 7.62 14.27
N ALA A 571 11.02 7.24 15.28
CA ALA A 571 10.49 8.19 16.26
C ALA A 571 11.63 8.80 17.09
N SER A 572 12.61 7.97 17.48
CA SER A 572 13.83 8.43 18.17
C SER A 572 14.67 9.35 17.31
N LEU A 573 14.85 9.04 16.01
CA LEU A 573 15.56 9.86 15.05
C LEU A 573 14.91 11.25 14.91
N GLN A 574 13.60 11.27 14.63
CA GLN A 574 12.84 12.51 14.47
C GLN A 574 12.82 13.34 15.76
N LEU A 575 12.71 12.70 16.93
CA LEU A 575 12.72 13.40 18.21
C LEU A 575 14.10 14.00 18.48
N ALA A 576 15.18 13.26 18.23
CA ALA A 576 16.54 13.76 18.38
C ALA A 576 16.79 14.98 17.47
N GLY A 577 16.33 14.94 16.21
CA GLY A 577 16.38 16.10 15.32
C GLY A 577 15.61 17.31 15.86
N CYS A 578 14.41 17.09 16.44
CA CYS A 578 13.65 18.16 17.09
C CYS A 578 14.37 18.73 18.32
N GLU A 579 14.98 17.89 19.15
CA GLU A 579 15.75 18.30 20.34
C GLU A 579 17.01 19.08 19.96
N ALA A 580 17.74 18.64 18.94
CA ALA A 580 18.92 19.33 18.43
C ALA A 580 18.58 20.73 17.89
N ARG A 581 17.53 20.85 17.06
CA ARG A 581 17.05 22.13 16.52
C ARG A 581 16.48 23.08 17.59
N GLN A 582 16.11 22.55 18.76
CA GLN A 582 15.70 23.33 19.93
C GLN A 582 16.86 23.73 20.85
N GLY A 583 18.11 23.48 20.45
CA GLY A 583 19.29 23.80 21.26
C GLY A 583 19.51 22.85 22.44
N ARG A 584 18.98 21.62 22.37
CA ARG A 584 19.13 20.58 23.40
C ARG A 584 19.95 19.37 22.87
N PRO A 585 21.20 19.57 22.40
CA PRO A 585 21.98 18.54 21.74
C PRO A 585 22.32 17.34 22.65
N GLY A 586 22.49 17.55 23.96
CA GLY A 586 22.73 16.45 24.90
C GLY A 586 21.54 15.49 25.01
N GLN A 587 20.31 15.99 24.90
CA GLN A 587 19.11 15.16 24.89
C GLN A 587 19.01 14.37 23.57
N ALA A 588 19.31 15.03 22.45
CA ALA A 588 19.36 14.41 21.13
C ALA A 588 20.37 13.26 21.07
N GLU A 589 21.60 13.48 21.56
CA GLU A 589 22.63 12.44 21.64
C GLU A 589 22.18 11.25 22.50
N LYS A 590 21.59 11.52 23.67
CA LYS A 590 21.07 10.46 24.55
C LYS A 590 20.04 9.58 23.84
N LEU A 591 19.10 10.20 23.10
CA LEU A 591 18.08 9.49 22.33
C LEU A 591 18.71 8.63 21.22
N LEU A 592 19.63 9.19 20.43
CA LEU A 592 20.29 8.47 19.34
C LEU A 592 21.12 7.28 19.85
N ARG A 593 21.90 7.47 20.93
CA ARG A 593 22.66 6.36 21.54
C ARG A 593 21.75 5.28 22.13
N GLN A 594 20.60 5.64 22.71
CA GLN A 594 19.60 4.67 23.16
C GLN A 594 19.02 3.89 21.99
N ALA A 595 18.66 4.57 20.90
CA ALA A 595 18.13 3.94 19.69
C ALA A 595 19.17 3.01 19.03
N LEU A 596 20.43 3.42 18.93
CA LEU A 596 21.53 2.61 18.38
C LEU A 596 21.78 1.32 19.17
N ARG A 597 21.67 1.37 20.51
CA ARG A 597 21.76 0.13 21.32
C ARG A 597 20.67 -0.88 20.98
N LYS A 598 19.50 -0.43 20.53
CA LYS A 598 18.37 -1.27 20.12
C LYS A 598 18.42 -1.66 18.65
N HIS A 599 19.02 -0.81 17.81
CA HIS A 599 19.12 -0.95 16.36
C HIS A 599 20.56 -0.68 15.89
N PRO A 600 21.51 -1.55 16.21
CA PRO A 600 22.95 -1.31 15.96
C PRO A 600 23.35 -1.33 14.47
N ARG A 601 22.39 -1.51 13.56
CA ARG A 601 22.60 -1.56 12.10
C ARG A 601 21.76 -0.53 11.33
N ASP A 602 21.14 0.42 12.02
CA ASP A 602 20.37 1.50 11.37
C ASP A 602 21.34 2.64 11.01
N ASP A 603 21.66 2.74 9.72
CA ASP A 603 22.61 3.71 9.15
C ASP A 603 22.17 5.16 9.35
N ARG A 604 20.86 5.42 9.37
CA ARG A 604 20.27 6.74 9.62
C ARG A 604 20.60 7.22 11.03
N LEU A 605 20.54 6.34 12.03
CA LEU A 605 20.87 6.69 13.41
C LEU A 605 22.36 7.04 13.57
N TYR A 606 23.26 6.28 12.91
CA TYR A 606 24.68 6.60 12.88
C TYR A 606 24.93 7.96 12.23
N LYS A 607 24.36 8.18 11.03
CA LYS A 607 24.50 9.42 10.28
C LYS A 607 24.09 10.64 11.10
N GLU A 608 22.93 10.58 11.75
CA GLU A 608 22.41 11.70 12.54
C GLU A 608 23.26 11.97 13.79
N LEU A 609 23.73 10.91 14.47
CA LEU A 609 24.59 11.07 15.64
C LEU A 609 25.96 11.63 15.27
N ILE A 610 26.55 11.17 14.17
CA ILE A 610 27.81 11.69 13.64
C ILE A 610 27.64 13.16 13.26
N ALA A 611 26.59 13.51 12.51
CA ALA A 611 26.31 14.89 12.15
C ALA A 611 26.16 15.80 13.38
N LEU A 612 25.47 15.32 14.42
CA LEU A 612 25.30 16.04 15.69
C LEU A 612 26.63 16.24 16.44
N LEU A 613 27.52 15.25 16.43
CA LEU A 613 28.85 15.33 17.07
C LEU A 613 29.77 16.30 16.33
N LEU A 614 29.79 16.24 14.99
CA LEU A 614 30.56 17.17 14.16
C LEU A 614 30.08 18.60 14.32
N PHE A 615 28.76 18.83 14.39
CA PHE A 615 28.19 20.14 14.67
C PHE A 615 28.63 20.70 16.04
N GLN A 616 28.88 19.82 17.02
CA GLN A 616 29.43 20.16 18.33
C GLN A 616 30.97 20.21 18.37
N GLN A 617 31.65 20.07 17.23
CA GLN A 617 33.12 20.00 17.10
C GLN A 617 33.76 18.82 17.86
N ARG A 618 32.99 17.76 18.12
CA ARG A 618 33.45 16.53 18.78
C ARG A 618 33.95 15.50 17.75
N ASN A 619 34.90 15.93 16.93
CA ASN A 619 35.36 15.18 15.75
C ASN A 619 35.98 13.82 16.10
N VAL A 620 36.69 13.73 17.23
CA VAL A 620 37.29 12.46 17.70
C VAL A 620 36.22 11.41 18.00
N GLU A 621 35.10 11.81 18.62
CA GLU A 621 34.00 10.90 18.92
C GLU A 621 33.19 10.53 17.68
N ALA A 622 33.04 11.47 16.75
CA ALA A 622 32.42 11.20 15.45
C ALA A 622 33.22 10.16 14.65
N GLU A 623 34.55 10.27 14.64
CA GLU A 623 35.43 9.32 13.97
C GLU A 623 35.46 7.96 14.68
N ALA A 624 35.45 7.93 16.02
CA ALA A 624 35.34 6.68 16.78
C ALA A 624 34.02 5.95 16.45
N LEU A 625 32.91 6.68 16.37
CA LEU A 625 31.61 6.11 16.01
C LEU A 625 31.56 5.60 14.56
N LEU A 626 32.29 6.23 13.63
CA LEU A 626 32.47 5.71 12.26
C LEU A 626 33.28 4.42 12.23
N GLN A 627 34.24 4.23 13.14
CA GLN A 627 35.01 2.98 13.25
C GLN A 627 34.20 1.85 13.88
N GLU A 628 33.19 2.16 14.70
CA GLU A 628 32.24 1.19 15.24
C GLU A 628 31.20 0.72 14.20
N ALA A 629 30.99 1.49 13.14
CA ALA A 629 30.05 1.16 12.08
C ALA A 629 30.60 0.07 11.14
N GLU A 630 29.70 -0.76 10.58
CA GLU A 630 30.05 -1.72 9.52
C GLU A 630 30.77 -1.01 8.35
N PRO A 631 31.81 -1.61 7.73
CA PRO A 631 32.67 -0.92 6.77
C PRO A 631 31.93 -0.25 5.59
N GLU A 632 30.95 -0.94 5.01
CA GLU A 632 30.14 -0.42 3.91
C GLU A 632 29.26 0.76 4.36
N MET A 633 28.69 0.67 5.56
CA MET A 633 27.91 1.74 6.17
C MET A 633 28.79 2.96 6.46
N ALA A 634 29.97 2.76 7.06
CA ALA A 634 30.94 3.81 7.33
C ALA A 634 31.37 4.51 6.04
N GLN A 635 31.62 3.76 4.97
CA GLN A 635 31.99 4.32 3.66
C GLN A 635 30.85 5.16 3.07
N ASN A 636 29.60 4.69 3.15
CA ASN A 636 28.43 5.43 2.70
C ASN A 636 28.22 6.72 3.50
N ILE A 637 28.36 6.66 4.83
CA ILE A 637 28.24 7.84 5.69
C ILE A 637 29.35 8.85 5.38
N ARG A 638 30.61 8.41 5.23
CA ARG A 638 31.72 9.28 4.79
C ARG A 638 31.45 9.94 3.45
N ARG A 639 30.86 9.22 2.48
CA ARG A 639 30.50 9.80 1.18
C ARG A 639 29.44 10.90 1.32
N GLN A 640 28.47 10.72 2.23
CA GLN A 640 27.38 11.67 2.43
C GLN A 640 27.76 12.88 3.30
N LEU A 641 28.63 12.69 4.29
CA LEU A 641 29.04 13.72 5.26
C LEU A 641 30.46 14.27 5.01
N GLY A 642 31.14 13.81 3.96
CA GLY A 642 32.56 14.04 3.69
C GLY A 642 33.09 15.48 3.85
N PRO A 643 32.36 16.54 3.42
CA PRO A 643 32.79 17.92 3.62
C PRO A 643 32.84 18.39 5.08
N ALA A 644 32.19 17.67 6.00
CA ALA A 644 32.08 18.03 7.42
C ALA A 644 32.96 17.16 8.35
N ILE A 645 33.59 16.10 7.82
CA ILE A 645 34.43 15.15 8.58
C ILE A 645 35.94 15.48 8.44
N GLN A 646 36.33 16.25 7.42
CA GLN A 646 37.69 16.75 7.20
C GLN A 646 37.91 18.07 7.95
#